data_AF-A0A9Q5N7C4-F1
#
_entry.id   AF-A0A9Q5N7C4-F1
#
_cell.length_a   1.000
_cell.length_b   1.000
_cell.length_c   1.000
_cell.angle_alpha   90.00
_cell.angle_beta   90.00
_cell.angle_gamma   90.00
#
_symmetry.space_group_name_H-M   'P 1'
#
loop_
_entity.id
_entity.type
_entity.pdbx_description
1 polymer ?
#
loop_
_entity_poly.entity_id
_entity_poly.type
_entity_poly.pdbx_seq_one_letter_code
_entity_poly.pdbx_strand_id
1 'polypeptide(L)'
;MAAPPSLKDIEAVYRTTEPKLIHVNHAAVRIRDGGSDGDESRLPEAGEQVVLWDNTINVLEEADAETVRHWLGKIGNYLIHEGRGQWHNLREDRVYFLKRFPPGYKLYTRSTGPRENPRKDSYLYGSTTDRCREFRSPESLKEFVLHVKWMAFEDRKERFLLYSEGRSAIFRTNRQTEHPAAGMQLQDPMRQKHNPIMAEREMNKHQRGMVDGCFEEGHYQRGIASLNQLRMQNLRPSPAHIRQLIYISLYPPPLPKDPTKDKGKRREVPVVSGSPSKQIQQARRLQKQALFPPPEATEAAKELLHQLAIDSISPEALMRAIPCYRPTQAELDDAPRPIKGNMFFGNFEVAEDMDSYLSKQASKLKECKDCWSMLRKGVVTRQDAALIRTEDPLLDADFEDDNDESESSEAIVGRYSWHLLEWFVQLFEKDQALVIDQGRAVEDSYSILLLSQIKPSSRSGDPRSSMGPVLDVLFLCYSQTEQWRRNLGKRLMALFVSLTQCSNFPPPQLFTAISIRLQTMPVDLVTAFLGDLPATSLGVSVKLSICDRFLTHRLRGSTAPTADGIMRARPQARRARPVAAHTDGDIGSPSRSQSFSVNQPNNAKWGLPSSRRILQLLEQKSAVRANASATLSNLIVLFHLIAAFGMLRAGEGKDADSFWVDAVLGGDLERRFQDIFADAGLSDGDKKPIRPLRLLLLSKIASWKSIFA
;
A
#
# COMPACT_ATOMS: atom_id res chain seq x y z
N MET A 1 65.04 -29.43 -6.19
CA MET A 1 65.78 -28.58 -5.23
C MET A 1 66.43 -27.44 -6.01
N ALA A 2 65.99 -26.20 -5.75
CA ALA A 2 66.77 -24.97 -5.80
C ALA A 2 65.94 -23.90 -5.06
N ALA A 3 66.56 -23.26 -4.06
CA ALA A 3 65.91 -22.44 -3.04
C ALA A 3 65.48 -21.05 -3.55
N PRO A 4 64.48 -20.39 -2.94
CA PRO A 4 64.15 -19.00 -3.23
C PRO A 4 64.91 -18.03 -2.31
N PRO A 5 65.64 -17.03 -2.85
CA PRO A 5 66.07 -15.84 -2.12
C PRO A 5 65.28 -14.61 -2.61
N SER A 6 65.18 -13.46 -1.95
CA SER A 6 65.12 -13.05 -0.54
C SER A 6 64.64 -11.57 -0.62
N LEU A 7 63.86 -11.12 0.36
CA LEU A 7 63.18 -9.83 0.41
C LEU A 7 64.16 -8.64 0.62
N LYS A 8 64.92 -8.26 -0.40
CA LYS A 8 65.83 -7.09 -0.38
C LYS A 8 65.73 -6.26 -1.65
N ASP A 9 64.58 -5.60 -1.87
CA ASP A 9 64.50 -4.54 -2.88
C ASP A 9 63.66 -3.32 -2.48
N ILE A 10 63.21 -3.18 -1.22
CA ILE A 10 62.46 -1.97 -0.82
C ILE A 10 62.83 -1.55 0.60
N GLU A 11 64.07 -1.10 0.78
CA GLU A 11 64.45 -0.22 1.88
C GLU A 11 65.43 0.82 1.37
N ALA A 12 64.89 1.98 1.00
CA ALA A 12 65.66 3.22 1.01
C ALA A 12 64.75 4.36 1.48
N VAL A 13 65.14 4.91 2.63
CA VAL A 13 64.81 6.24 3.15
C VAL A 13 63.52 6.36 3.99
N TYR A 14 63.63 5.94 5.25
CA TYR A 14 62.99 6.64 6.37
C TYR A 14 64.06 7.22 7.29
N ARG A 15 64.00 8.54 7.51
CA ARG A 15 64.53 9.43 8.59
C ARG A 15 64.72 10.81 7.93
N THR A 16 64.21 11.94 8.39
CA THR A 16 63.91 12.44 9.74
C THR A 16 63.15 13.79 9.65
N THR A 17 62.47 14.16 10.75
CA THR A 17 62.09 15.52 11.23
C THR A 17 60.95 16.32 10.57
N GLU A 18 60.07 16.84 11.44
CA GLU A 18 58.85 17.66 11.25
C GLU A 18 59.06 18.99 10.47
N PRO A 19 58.02 19.84 10.26
CA PRO A 19 56.70 19.62 9.64
C PRO A 19 56.49 20.56 8.43
N LYS A 20 55.81 20.10 7.37
CA LYS A 20 55.10 20.97 6.41
C LYS A 20 54.06 20.17 5.61
N LEU A 21 52.80 20.57 5.76
CA LEU A 21 51.70 20.44 4.80
C LEU A 21 52.24 20.58 3.34
N ILE A 22 51.87 19.79 2.31
CA ILE A 22 50.53 19.43 1.80
C ILE A 22 50.69 18.39 0.65
N HIS A 23 49.79 17.38 0.60
CA HIS A 23 49.13 16.75 -0.58
C HIS A 23 49.99 15.95 -1.59
N VAL A 24 49.66 14.76 -2.11
CA VAL A 24 48.44 13.95 -2.22
C VAL A 24 48.85 12.48 -2.17
N ASN A 25 48.29 11.68 -1.27
CA ASN A 25 48.01 10.26 -1.54
C ASN A 25 46.88 9.79 -0.62
N HIS A 26 45.77 9.39 -1.25
CA HIS A 26 44.44 9.10 -0.70
C HIS A 26 43.69 10.33 -0.15
N ALA A 27 42.60 10.71 -0.81
CA ALA A 27 41.74 11.83 -0.44
C ALA A 27 40.99 11.48 0.85
N ALA A 28 41.60 11.76 1.99
CA ALA A 28 40.96 11.59 3.28
C ALA A 28 39.95 12.72 3.51
N VAL A 29 38.72 12.36 3.86
CA VAL A 29 37.71 13.35 4.28
C VAL A 29 38.14 13.88 5.66
N ARG A 30 38.29 15.20 5.79
CA ARG A 30 38.65 15.85 7.06
C ARG A 30 37.42 16.52 7.65
N ILE A 31 37.01 16.07 8.83
CA ILE A 31 36.04 16.77 9.67
C ILE A 31 36.74 18.00 10.23
N ARG A 32 36.08 19.16 10.27
CA ARG A 32 36.68 20.41 10.78
C ARG A 32 37.24 20.18 12.19
N ASP A 33 38.47 20.61 12.43
CA ASP A 33 39.13 20.55 13.73
C ASP A 33 38.38 21.53 14.67
N GLY A 34 37.38 21.03 15.40
CA GLY A 34 36.49 21.82 16.28
C GLY A 34 35.02 21.38 16.31
N GLY A 35 34.60 20.46 15.44
CA GLY A 35 33.20 20.02 15.32
C GLY A 35 32.84 18.66 15.94
N SER A 36 33.64 18.14 16.88
CA SER A 36 33.34 16.86 17.52
C SER A 36 32.50 17.05 18.78
N ASP A 37 31.44 16.26 18.93
CA ASP A 37 30.70 16.08 20.18
C ASP A 37 31.29 14.95 21.06
N GLY A 38 32.49 14.47 20.70
CA GLY A 38 33.18 13.39 21.40
C GLY A 38 33.81 13.85 22.71
N ASP A 39 33.69 13.04 23.75
CA ASP A 39 34.21 13.27 25.09
C ASP A 39 34.91 12.02 25.60
N GLU A 40 36.22 12.14 25.86
CA GLU A 40 37.06 11.03 26.32
C GLU A 40 36.62 10.48 27.68
N SER A 41 35.96 11.29 28.53
CA SER A 41 35.43 10.84 29.81
C SER A 41 34.26 9.87 29.68
N ARG A 42 33.68 9.75 28.48
CA ARG A 42 32.62 8.79 28.14
C ARG A 42 33.16 7.48 27.58
N LEU A 43 34.48 7.37 27.39
CA LEU A 43 35.09 6.14 26.90
C LEU A 43 35.11 5.08 28.01
N PRO A 44 34.76 3.83 27.69
CA PRO A 44 34.85 2.75 28.65
C PRO A 44 36.33 2.43 28.95
N GLU A 45 36.61 2.01 30.18
CA GLU A 45 37.93 1.48 30.56
C GLU A 45 38.16 0.16 29.82
N ALA A 46 39.26 0.08 29.06
CA ALA A 46 39.60 -1.12 28.31
C ALA A 46 40.13 -2.22 29.26
N GLY A 47 39.72 -3.47 29.02
CA GLY A 47 40.32 -4.64 29.69
C GLY A 47 39.58 -5.18 30.92
N GLU A 48 38.38 -4.68 31.26
CA GLU A 48 37.56 -5.30 32.30
C GLU A 48 36.93 -6.61 31.77
N GLN A 49 37.58 -7.74 32.06
CA GLN A 49 37.03 -9.06 31.78
C GLN A 49 36.01 -9.43 32.86
N VAL A 50 34.73 -9.30 32.54
CA VAL A 50 33.66 -9.81 33.40
C VAL A 50 33.32 -11.23 32.97
N VAL A 51 33.71 -12.22 33.79
CA VAL A 51 33.24 -13.60 33.65
C VAL A 51 31.90 -13.70 34.38
N LEU A 52 30.83 -13.97 33.64
CA LEU A 52 29.51 -14.16 34.21
C LEU A 52 29.38 -15.57 34.80
N TRP A 53 28.40 -15.75 35.68
CA TRP A 53 28.14 -16.99 36.42
C TRP A 53 27.82 -18.21 35.52
N ASP A 54 27.47 -17.97 34.25
CA ASP A 54 27.16 -18.97 33.23
C ASP A 54 28.37 -19.33 32.33
N ASN A 55 29.60 -18.95 32.75
CA ASN A 55 30.83 -19.12 31.97
C ASN A 55 30.83 -18.40 30.61
N THR A 56 29.95 -17.40 30.44
CA THR A 56 30.07 -16.46 29.34
C THR A 56 31.04 -15.34 29.70
N ILE A 57 31.77 -14.87 28.69
CA ILE A 57 32.67 -13.73 28.83
C ILE A 57 32.02 -12.50 28.22
N ASN A 58 32.24 -11.34 28.84
CA ASN A 58 31.97 -10.03 28.26
C ASN A 58 33.24 -9.19 28.40
N VAL A 59 34.07 -9.20 27.36
CA VAL A 59 35.37 -8.52 27.34
C VAL A 59 35.28 -7.36 26.37
N LEU A 60 35.69 -6.17 26.81
CA LEU A 60 35.78 -4.99 25.95
C LEU A 60 37.24 -4.59 25.79
N GLU A 61 37.73 -4.68 24.56
CA GLU A 61 39.10 -4.35 24.18
C GLU A 61 39.09 -3.25 23.12
N GLU A 62 40.17 -2.49 23.00
CA GLU A 62 40.31 -1.57 21.87
C GLU A 62 40.33 -2.35 20.56
N ALA A 63 39.62 -1.84 19.54
CA ALA A 63 39.55 -2.51 18.27
C ALA A 63 40.91 -2.52 17.56
N ASP A 64 41.21 -3.63 16.88
CA ASP A 64 42.43 -3.75 16.09
C ASP A 64 42.44 -2.77 14.90
N ALA A 65 43.65 -2.56 14.34
CA ALA A 65 43.85 -1.61 13.25
C ALA A 65 43.04 -1.97 11.99
N GLU A 66 42.76 -3.26 11.76
CA GLU A 66 41.97 -3.73 10.62
C GLU A 66 40.50 -3.34 10.76
N THR A 67 39.92 -3.57 11.93
CA THR A 67 38.54 -3.20 12.29
C THR A 67 38.35 -1.69 12.24
N VAL A 68 39.32 -0.92 12.76
CA VAL A 68 39.33 0.54 12.66
C VAL A 68 39.37 0.98 11.19
N ARG A 69 40.25 0.41 10.37
CA ARG A 69 40.36 0.73 8.94
C ARG A 69 39.07 0.41 8.19
N HIS A 70 38.43 -0.71 8.50
CA HIS A 70 37.14 -1.12 7.93
C HIS A 70 36.05 -0.07 8.21
N TRP A 71 35.89 0.35 9.47
CA TRP A 71 34.93 1.40 9.87
C TRP A 71 35.19 2.70 9.14
N LEU A 72 36.44 3.18 9.13
CA LEU A 72 36.82 4.43 8.47
C LEU A 72 36.56 4.40 6.97
N GLY A 73 36.74 3.26 6.31
CA GLY A 73 36.42 3.07 4.88
C GLY A 73 34.93 3.09 4.60
N LYS A 74 34.11 2.42 5.43
CA LYS A 74 32.65 2.43 5.29
C LYS A 74 32.08 3.84 5.45
N ILE A 75 32.54 4.58 6.46
CA ILE A 75 32.11 5.96 6.70
C ILE A 75 32.56 6.88 5.55
N GLY A 76 33.82 6.77 5.12
CA GLY A 76 34.36 7.60 4.05
C GLY A 76 33.59 7.44 2.74
N ASN A 77 33.36 6.21 2.30
CA ASN A 77 32.57 5.93 1.09
C ASN A 77 31.16 6.49 1.17
N TYR A 78 30.47 6.35 2.32
CA TYR A 78 29.12 6.88 2.47
C TYR A 78 29.09 8.41 2.34
N LEU A 79 30.00 9.12 3.02
CA LEU A 79 30.02 10.59 2.98
C LEU A 79 30.20 11.13 1.56
N ILE A 80 30.97 10.43 0.72
CA ILE A 80 31.15 10.79 -0.68
C ILE A 80 29.89 10.51 -1.51
N HIS A 81 29.25 9.35 -1.34
CA HIS A 81 28.04 9.01 -2.07
C HIS A 81 26.84 9.91 -1.72
N GLU A 82 26.71 10.31 -0.45
CA GLU A 82 25.58 11.10 0.05
C GLU A 82 25.80 12.62 -0.04
N GLY A 83 27.05 13.08 -0.09
CA GLY A 83 27.40 14.49 -0.25
C GLY A 83 27.21 15.05 -1.67
N ARG A 84 26.39 14.40 -2.52
CA ARG A 84 26.11 14.79 -3.92
C ARG A 84 25.56 16.22 -3.97
N GLY A 85 26.47 17.18 -4.13
CA GLY A 85 26.22 18.62 -4.02
C GLY A 85 27.50 19.43 -3.73
N GLN A 86 28.43 18.85 -2.95
CA GLN A 86 29.67 19.53 -2.52
C GLN A 86 30.96 18.87 -3.05
N TRP A 87 30.88 17.63 -3.55
CA TRP A 87 32.06 16.80 -3.89
C TRP A 87 32.05 16.29 -5.34
N HIS A 88 31.46 17.02 -6.27
CA HIS A 88 31.25 16.61 -7.67
C HIS A 88 32.51 16.25 -8.46
N ASN A 89 33.70 16.60 -7.95
CA ASN A 89 34.98 16.37 -8.63
C ASN A 89 35.66 15.06 -8.18
N LEU A 90 35.04 14.27 -7.30
CA LEU A 90 35.58 13.00 -6.86
C LEU A 90 35.20 11.88 -7.83
N ARG A 91 36.16 11.00 -8.14
CA ARG A 91 35.92 9.87 -9.04
C ARG A 91 35.19 8.74 -8.33
N GLU A 92 34.12 8.25 -8.93
CA GLU A 92 33.29 7.17 -8.36
C GLU A 92 34.00 5.82 -8.25
N ASP A 93 35.15 5.65 -8.92
CA ASP A 93 35.94 4.40 -8.96
C ASP A 93 36.89 4.21 -7.76
N ARG A 94 36.94 5.17 -6.82
CA ARG A 94 37.89 5.14 -5.70
C ARG A 94 37.23 4.82 -4.37
N VAL A 95 37.96 4.10 -3.52
CA VAL A 95 37.59 3.87 -2.12
C VAL A 95 38.08 5.04 -1.26
N TYR A 96 37.16 5.63 -0.51
CA TYR A 96 37.40 6.77 0.36
C TYR A 96 37.41 6.33 1.82
N PHE A 97 38.40 6.81 2.57
CA PHE A 97 38.54 6.55 4.00
C PHE A 97 38.44 7.85 4.78
N LEU A 98 37.79 7.81 5.94
CA LEU A 98 37.94 8.85 6.94
C LEU A 98 39.36 8.76 7.53
N LYS A 99 40.07 9.88 7.67
CA LYS A 99 41.47 9.87 8.13
C LYS A 99 41.64 9.24 9.52
N ARG A 100 40.72 9.58 10.42
CA ARG A 100 40.63 9.17 11.82
C ARG A 100 39.21 9.45 12.31
N PHE A 101 38.78 8.81 13.39
CA PHE A 101 37.54 9.20 14.06
C PHE A 101 37.62 10.66 14.57
N PRO A 102 36.46 11.33 14.76
CA PRO A 102 36.43 12.63 15.43
C PRO A 102 37.10 12.57 16.81
N PRO A 103 37.75 13.66 17.28
CA PRO A 103 38.31 13.72 18.63
C PRO A 103 37.31 13.27 19.70
N GLY A 104 37.76 12.51 20.70
CA GLY A 104 36.92 11.95 21.76
C GLY A 104 36.18 10.66 21.39
N TYR A 105 36.26 10.18 20.14
CA TYR A 105 35.71 8.89 19.75
C TYR A 105 36.77 7.79 19.68
N LYS A 106 36.41 6.59 20.13
CA LYS A 106 37.28 5.42 20.09
C LYS A 106 36.48 4.13 19.82
N LEU A 107 37.07 3.24 19.00
CA LEU A 107 36.44 2.00 18.59
C LEU A 107 36.94 0.85 19.46
N TYR A 108 36.00 0.04 19.94
CA TYR A 108 36.25 -1.11 20.78
C TYR A 108 35.66 -2.37 20.14
N THR A 109 36.25 -3.51 20.44
CA THR A 109 35.69 -4.83 20.13
C THR A 109 35.17 -5.44 21.42
N ARG A 110 33.87 -5.72 21.46
CA ARG A 110 33.24 -6.46 22.55
C ARG A 110 33.17 -7.93 22.15
N SER A 111 33.75 -8.78 22.96
CA SER A 111 33.65 -10.24 22.87
C SER A 111 32.58 -10.72 23.86
N THR A 112 31.47 -11.25 23.36
CA THR A 112 30.34 -11.74 24.18
C THR A 112 29.98 -13.18 23.84
N GLY A 113 29.76 -14.03 24.85
CA GLY A 113 29.27 -15.40 24.66
C GLY A 113 30.14 -16.45 25.35
N PRO A 114 30.01 -17.73 24.96
CA PRO A 114 30.79 -18.81 25.55
C PRO A 114 32.29 -18.55 25.44
N ARG A 115 33.05 -18.82 26.51
CA ARG A 115 34.49 -18.58 26.57
C ARG A 115 35.29 -19.19 25.41
N GLU A 116 34.86 -20.35 24.92
CA GLU A 116 35.54 -21.08 23.83
C GLU A 116 35.33 -20.43 22.45
N ASN A 117 34.22 -19.71 22.26
CA ASN A 117 33.89 -19.10 20.96
C ASN A 117 33.05 -17.83 21.16
N PRO A 118 33.65 -16.76 21.72
CA PRO A 118 32.94 -15.51 21.93
C PRO A 118 32.64 -14.84 20.59
N ARG A 119 31.42 -14.34 20.43
CA ARG A 119 31.06 -13.48 19.30
C ARG A 119 31.75 -12.12 19.47
N LYS A 120 32.40 -11.63 18.42
CA LYS A 120 33.04 -10.30 18.39
C LYS A 120 32.14 -9.30 17.67
N ASP A 121 31.80 -8.22 18.34
CA ASP A 121 31.05 -7.09 17.77
C ASP A 121 31.83 -5.79 18.03
N SER A 122 31.93 -4.90 17.04
CA SER A 122 32.67 -3.63 17.17
C SER A 122 31.74 -2.47 17.54
N TYR A 123 32.13 -1.65 18.51
CA TYR A 123 31.35 -0.52 19.02
C TYR A 123 32.19 0.75 19.04
N LEU A 124 31.65 1.85 18.53
CA LEU A 124 32.27 3.16 18.64
C LEU A 124 31.68 3.92 19.82
N TYR A 125 32.54 4.35 20.75
CA TYR A 125 32.18 5.13 21.94
C TYR A 125 32.70 6.56 21.81
N GLY A 126 32.15 7.47 22.60
CA GLY A 126 32.65 8.84 22.73
C GLY A 126 31.59 9.93 22.68
N SER A 127 30.37 9.67 22.18
CA SER A 127 29.36 10.74 22.07
C SER A 127 28.95 11.28 23.45
N THR A 128 28.89 12.61 23.56
CA THR A 128 28.29 13.32 24.70
C THR A 128 26.76 13.17 24.77
N THR A 129 26.13 12.68 23.69
CA THR A 129 24.68 12.50 23.64
C THR A 129 24.26 11.33 24.53
N ASP A 130 23.60 11.60 25.66
CA ASP A 130 23.16 10.56 26.61
C ASP A 130 22.23 9.49 25.99
N ARG A 131 21.57 9.81 24.88
CA ARG A 131 20.68 8.90 24.15
C ARG A 131 21.42 7.95 23.21
N CYS A 132 22.69 8.19 22.90
CA CYS A 132 23.48 7.38 21.96
C CYS A 132 24.95 7.28 22.42
N ARG A 133 25.19 6.53 23.50
CA ARG A 133 26.53 6.38 24.09
C ARG A 133 27.47 5.46 23.29
N GLU A 134 26.90 4.59 22.45
CA GLU A 134 27.65 3.62 21.65
C GLU A 134 27.00 3.46 20.27
N PHE A 135 27.82 3.26 19.23
CA PHE A 135 27.37 2.96 17.87
C PHE A 135 27.80 1.53 17.51
N ARG A 136 26.87 0.68 17.08
CA ARG A 136 27.06 -0.79 17.14
C ARG A 136 27.58 -1.46 15.87
N SER A 137 27.56 -0.77 14.73
CA SER A 137 27.97 -1.39 13.47
C SER A 137 28.26 -0.34 12.41
N PRO A 138 29.29 -0.54 11.59
CA PRO A 138 29.54 0.29 10.41
C PRO A 138 28.56 -0.05 9.27
N GLU A 139 27.97 -1.25 9.28
CA GLU A 139 27.04 -1.79 8.25
C GLU A 139 25.59 -1.43 8.55
N SER A 140 25.26 -1.22 9.82
CA SER A 140 24.09 -0.44 10.23
C SER A 140 24.35 1.05 9.96
N LEU A 141 24.62 1.35 8.68
CA LEU A 141 25.02 2.60 8.01
C LEU A 141 24.21 3.85 8.39
N LYS A 142 23.22 3.71 9.26
CA LYS A 142 22.33 4.78 9.71
C LYS A 142 22.75 5.42 11.03
N GLU A 143 23.50 4.74 11.90
CA GLU A 143 23.71 5.29 13.26
C GLU A 143 24.86 6.31 13.29
N PHE A 144 26.13 5.89 13.19
CA PHE A 144 27.26 6.84 13.31
C PHE A 144 27.49 7.67 12.04
N VAL A 145 27.18 7.13 10.88
CA VAL A 145 27.47 7.79 9.61
C VAL A 145 26.62 9.05 9.41
N LEU A 146 25.35 9.04 9.85
CA LEU A 146 24.51 10.25 9.88
C LEU A 146 25.04 11.26 10.89
N HIS A 147 25.57 10.80 12.03
CA HIS A 147 26.20 11.64 13.03
C HIS A 147 27.44 12.35 12.48
N VAL A 148 28.30 11.60 11.77
CA VAL A 148 29.47 12.17 11.09
C VAL A 148 29.07 13.11 9.95
N LYS A 149 28.01 12.80 9.20
CA LYS A 149 27.46 13.70 8.16
C LYS A 149 27.05 15.04 8.78
N TRP A 150 26.35 15.02 9.91
CA TRP A 150 25.99 16.22 10.65
C TRP A 150 27.22 17.03 11.09
N MET A 151 28.22 16.38 11.70
CA MET A 151 29.49 17.02 12.10
C MET A 151 30.28 17.59 10.91
N ALA A 152 30.26 16.91 9.77
CA ALA A 152 31.02 17.29 8.59
C ALA A 152 30.39 18.45 7.81
N PHE A 153 29.05 18.53 7.76
CA PHE A 153 28.34 19.46 6.88
C PHE A 153 27.60 20.59 7.58
N GLU A 154 27.58 20.63 8.93
CA GLU A 154 26.92 21.69 9.72
C GLU A 154 25.50 22.03 9.21
N ASP A 155 24.71 21.01 8.87
CA ASP A 155 23.36 21.24 8.37
C ASP A 155 22.44 21.64 9.54
N ARG A 156 22.47 22.93 9.88
CA ARG A 156 21.80 23.52 11.05
C ARG A 156 20.28 23.46 10.99
N LYS A 157 19.67 22.89 9.95
CA LYS A 157 18.21 22.89 9.76
C LYS A 157 17.51 21.54 9.89
N GLU A 158 18.22 20.40 9.89
CA GLU A 158 17.55 19.10 10.01
C GLU A 158 18.01 18.30 11.23
N ARG A 159 17.22 18.50 12.29
CA ARG A 159 17.04 17.70 13.51
C ARG A 159 17.73 16.32 13.54
N PHE A 160 18.83 16.26 14.30
CA PHE A 160 19.29 15.04 14.98
C PHE A 160 18.25 14.48 16.01
N LEU A 161 17.16 15.22 16.26
CA LEU A 161 16.10 14.83 17.20
C LEU A 161 15.34 13.55 16.81
N LEU A 162 15.34 13.15 15.53
CA LEU A 162 14.60 11.96 15.05
C LEU A 162 15.08 10.63 15.67
N TYR A 163 16.35 10.50 16.04
CA TYR A 163 16.86 9.31 16.71
C TYR A 163 16.69 9.34 18.24
N SER A 164 16.64 10.55 18.77
CA SER A 164 16.58 10.80 20.20
C SER A 164 15.19 10.50 20.79
N GLU A 165 14.13 10.65 19.99
CA GLU A 165 12.73 10.47 20.42
C GLU A 165 12.20 9.04 20.20
N GLY A 166 12.80 8.26 19.27
CA GLY A 166 12.21 7.00 18.79
C GLY A 166 12.46 5.73 19.61
N ARG A 167 13.39 5.72 20.59
CA ARG A 167 13.70 4.50 21.38
C ARG A 167 13.55 4.62 22.91
N SER A 168 13.43 5.83 23.48
CA SER A 168 13.40 6.00 24.95
C SER A 168 12.03 6.35 25.55
N ALA A 169 10.99 6.59 24.74
CA ALA A 169 9.63 6.77 25.26
C ALA A 169 9.06 5.51 25.95
N ILE A 170 9.70 4.34 25.77
CA ILE A 170 9.22 3.05 26.27
C ILE A 170 9.81 2.67 27.65
N PHE A 171 10.84 3.37 28.16
CA PHE A 171 11.52 2.97 29.40
C PHE A 171 11.67 4.03 30.51
N ARG A 172 11.11 5.24 30.36
CA ARG A 172 11.20 6.30 31.40
C ARG A 172 9.85 6.91 31.81
N THR A 173 8.92 6.08 32.24
CA THR A 173 7.75 6.53 33.03
C THR A 173 7.57 5.69 34.29
N ASN A 174 8.64 5.43 35.04
CA ASN A 174 8.58 4.81 36.37
C ASN A 174 9.84 5.15 37.19
N ARG A 175 9.94 6.40 37.66
CA ARG A 175 10.58 6.78 38.94
C ARG A 175 10.69 8.30 39.01
N GLN A 176 9.75 8.91 39.72
CA GLN A 176 9.96 9.98 40.71
C GLN A 176 8.62 10.69 40.91
N THR A 177 8.00 10.46 42.06
CA THR A 177 7.48 11.48 43.00
C THR A 177 6.79 10.75 44.15
N GLU A 178 7.45 10.71 45.31
CA GLU A 178 6.82 10.42 46.60
C GLU A 178 6.42 11.75 47.27
N HIS A 179 5.10 11.91 47.48
CA HIS A 179 4.35 12.53 48.60
C HIS A 179 4.58 13.97 49.12
N PRO A 180 3.60 14.58 49.85
CA PRO A 180 2.14 14.39 49.84
C PRO A 180 1.33 15.72 49.85
N ALA A 181 0.09 15.70 49.35
CA ALA A 181 -0.98 16.57 49.87
C ALA A 181 -2.34 15.89 49.66
N ALA A 182 -3.14 15.87 50.72
CA ALA A 182 -4.41 15.17 50.83
C ALA A 182 -5.50 15.77 49.92
N GLY A 183 -6.29 14.90 49.28
CA GLY A 183 -7.49 15.30 48.56
C GLY A 183 -8.10 14.13 47.79
N MET A 184 -9.18 13.56 48.34
CA MET A 184 -10.16 12.63 47.76
C MET A 184 -10.00 12.32 46.26
N GLN A 185 -9.63 11.08 45.93
CA GLN A 185 -9.68 10.54 44.57
C GLN A 185 -10.85 9.56 44.40
N LEU A 186 -11.71 9.90 43.44
CA LEU A 186 -12.60 8.98 42.74
C LEU A 186 -11.77 7.86 42.07
N GLN A 187 -12.28 6.64 42.14
CA GLN A 187 -11.68 5.44 41.56
C GLN A 187 -11.54 5.59 40.03
N ASP A 188 -10.31 5.72 39.56
CA ASP A 188 -9.93 5.71 38.15
C ASP A 188 -9.98 4.25 37.64
N PRO A 189 -10.72 3.92 36.57
CA PRO A 189 -10.84 2.56 36.09
C PRO A 189 -9.52 2.11 35.45
N MET A 190 -9.04 0.95 35.90
CA MET A 190 -7.87 0.20 35.43
C MET A 190 -7.37 0.58 34.02
N ARG A 191 -6.29 1.38 33.95
CA ARG A 191 -5.41 1.41 32.78
C ARG A 191 -4.77 0.03 32.61
N GLN A 192 -5.35 -0.80 31.75
CA GLN A 192 -4.69 -2.01 31.27
C GLN A 192 -3.36 -1.58 30.65
N LYS A 193 -2.24 -1.99 31.25
CA LYS A 193 -0.91 -1.86 30.66
C LYS A 193 -0.93 -2.63 29.34
N HIS A 194 -1.04 -1.92 28.23
CA HIS A 194 -0.85 -2.51 26.91
C HIS A 194 0.53 -3.17 26.89
N ASN A 195 0.55 -4.50 26.70
CA ASN A 195 1.78 -5.22 26.42
C ASN A 195 2.46 -4.52 25.23
N PRO A 196 3.75 -4.20 25.32
CA PRO A 196 4.46 -3.60 24.20
C PRO A 196 4.33 -4.54 23.00
N ILE A 197 3.63 -4.09 21.96
CA ILE A 197 3.49 -4.82 20.71
C ILE A 197 4.90 -5.17 20.24
N MET A 198 5.26 -6.45 20.33
CA MET A 198 6.59 -6.89 19.92
C MET A 198 6.75 -6.54 18.44
N ALA A 199 7.75 -5.73 18.13
CA ALA A 199 7.98 -5.27 16.77
C ALA A 199 8.11 -6.48 15.83
N GLU A 200 7.31 -6.50 14.76
CA GLU A 200 7.35 -7.55 13.75
C GLU A 200 8.77 -7.72 13.21
N ARG A 201 9.30 -8.94 13.33
CA ARG A 201 10.65 -9.26 12.86
C ARG A 201 10.58 -10.00 11.53
N GLU A 202 11.40 -9.57 10.57
CA GLU A 202 11.51 -10.29 9.29
C GLU A 202 12.21 -11.63 9.47
N MET A 203 11.73 -12.64 8.73
CA MET A 203 12.36 -13.96 8.70
C MET A 203 13.84 -13.84 8.33
N ASN A 204 14.70 -14.48 9.13
CA ASN A 204 16.14 -14.52 8.85
C ASN A 204 16.45 -15.44 7.65
N LYS A 205 17.71 -15.48 7.20
CA LYS A 205 18.12 -16.28 6.03
C LYS A 205 17.82 -17.78 6.21
N HIS A 206 18.03 -18.32 7.41
CA HIS A 206 17.79 -19.72 7.71
C HIS A 206 16.30 -20.08 7.63
N GLN A 207 15.44 -19.28 8.27
CA GLN A 207 13.98 -19.45 8.25
C GLN A 207 13.42 -19.35 6.83
N ARG A 208 13.96 -18.43 6.01
CA ARG A 208 13.63 -18.33 4.58
C ARG A 208 14.02 -19.62 3.84
N GLY A 209 15.27 -20.06 4.02
CA GLY A 209 15.79 -21.29 3.40
C GLY A 209 14.97 -22.55 3.69
N MET A 210 14.38 -22.68 4.89
CA MET A 210 13.50 -23.82 5.19
C MET A 210 12.24 -23.83 4.31
N VAL A 211 11.62 -22.67 4.11
CA VAL A 211 10.42 -22.54 3.27
C VAL A 211 10.79 -22.68 1.79
N ASP A 212 11.89 -22.05 1.38
CA ASP A 212 12.38 -22.08 0.01
C ASP A 212 12.75 -23.50 -0.43
N GLY A 213 13.45 -24.27 0.41
CA GLY A 213 13.78 -25.68 0.12
C GLY A 213 12.53 -26.54 -0.09
N CYS A 214 11.48 -26.34 0.71
CA CYS A 214 10.21 -27.06 0.50
C CYS A 214 9.56 -26.70 -0.85
N PHE A 215 9.60 -25.43 -1.25
CA PHE A 215 9.05 -25.00 -2.54
C PHE A 215 9.88 -25.44 -3.74
N GLU A 216 11.20 -25.53 -3.58
CA GLU A 216 12.13 -26.04 -4.60
C GLU A 216 11.93 -27.53 -4.87
N GLU A 217 11.65 -28.31 -3.83
CA GLU A 217 11.39 -29.76 -3.93
C GLU A 217 9.96 -30.09 -4.41
N GLY A 218 9.12 -29.08 -4.68
CA GLY A 218 7.71 -29.29 -5.05
C GLY A 218 6.81 -29.69 -3.87
N HIS A 219 7.31 -29.61 -2.64
CA HIS A 219 6.58 -29.89 -1.40
C HIS A 219 5.78 -28.66 -0.93
N TYR A 220 4.92 -28.13 -1.79
CA TYR A 220 4.19 -26.87 -1.56
C TYR A 220 3.42 -26.83 -0.23
N GLN A 221 2.68 -27.89 0.11
CA GLN A 221 1.92 -27.94 1.36
C GLN A 221 2.83 -27.87 2.60
N ARG A 222 3.99 -28.53 2.57
CA ARG A 222 4.96 -28.47 3.68
C ARG A 222 5.54 -27.07 3.80
N GLY A 223 5.91 -26.44 2.68
CA GLY A 223 6.40 -25.05 2.68
C GLY A 223 5.37 -24.05 3.24
N ILE A 224 4.09 -24.20 2.84
CA ILE A 224 2.98 -23.40 3.37
C ILE A 224 2.80 -23.65 4.88
N ALA A 225 2.83 -24.91 5.33
CA ALA A 225 2.72 -25.25 6.74
C ALA A 225 3.89 -24.70 7.57
N SER A 226 5.12 -24.79 7.07
CA SER A 226 6.30 -24.19 7.72
C SER A 226 6.17 -22.68 7.82
N LEU A 227 5.67 -22.01 6.78
CA LEU A 227 5.44 -20.57 6.81
C LEU A 227 4.37 -20.19 7.84
N ASN A 228 3.30 -20.99 7.97
CA ASN A 228 2.27 -20.79 8.99
C ASN A 228 2.82 -20.96 10.42
N GLN A 229 3.69 -21.96 10.64
CA GLN A 229 4.34 -22.15 11.94
C GLN A 229 5.26 -20.98 12.32
N LEU A 230 6.03 -20.46 11.35
CA LEU A 230 6.91 -19.31 11.59
C LEU A 230 6.13 -18.03 11.92
N ARG A 231 4.99 -17.83 11.27
CA ARG A 231 4.08 -16.69 11.52
C ARG A 231 3.67 -16.59 12.99
N MET A 232 3.43 -17.71 13.67
CA MET A 232 3.03 -17.75 15.09
C MET A 232 4.08 -17.17 16.05
N GLN A 233 5.31 -16.91 15.58
CA GLN A 233 6.40 -16.35 16.36
C GLN A 233 6.58 -14.83 16.15
N ASN A 234 5.53 -14.12 15.69
CA ASN A 234 5.59 -12.70 15.27
C ASN A 234 6.63 -12.44 14.17
N LEU A 235 6.89 -13.45 13.34
CA LEU A 235 7.79 -13.33 12.19
C LEU A 235 6.98 -12.99 10.95
N ARG A 236 7.33 -11.87 10.30
CA ARG A 236 6.74 -11.52 9.01
C ARG A 236 7.42 -12.31 7.88
N PRO A 237 6.64 -12.96 7.00
CA PRO A 237 7.17 -13.58 5.78
C PRO A 237 7.95 -12.60 4.92
N SER A 238 8.87 -13.13 4.10
CA SER A 238 9.53 -12.31 3.10
C SER A 238 8.53 -11.90 1.99
N PRO A 239 8.71 -10.76 1.31
CA PRO A 239 7.86 -10.39 0.18
C PRO A 239 7.86 -11.43 -0.95
N ALA A 240 8.94 -12.23 -1.09
CA ALA A 240 9.01 -13.32 -2.07
C ALA A 240 8.06 -14.46 -1.71
N HIS A 241 7.99 -14.85 -0.43
CA HIS A 241 7.08 -15.89 0.06
C HIS A 241 5.62 -15.50 -0.14
N ILE A 242 5.26 -14.24 0.13
CA ILE A 242 3.90 -13.75 -0.11
C ILE A 242 3.56 -13.80 -1.61
N ARG A 243 4.46 -13.40 -2.51
CA ARG A 243 4.23 -13.56 -3.97
C ARG A 243 4.07 -15.01 -4.40
N GLN A 244 4.88 -15.92 -3.85
CA GLN A 244 4.76 -17.35 -4.13
C GLN A 244 3.41 -17.90 -3.65
N LEU A 245 2.94 -17.51 -2.46
CA LEU A 245 1.60 -17.87 -1.98
C LEU A 245 0.51 -17.35 -2.92
N ILE A 246 0.62 -16.11 -3.40
CA ILE A 246 -0.35 -15.54 -4.35
C ILE A 246 -0.32 -16.28 -5.68
N TYR A 247 0.87 -16.63 -6.18
CA TYR A 247 0.98 -17.44 -7.39
C TYR A 247 0.32 -18.82 -7.22
N ILE A 248 0.57 -19.49 -6.08
CA ILE A 248 -0.04 -20.79 -5.76
C ILE A 248 -1.57 -20.67 -5.62
N SER A 249 -2.07 -19.60 -4.98
CA SER A 249 -3.51 -19.40 -4.77
C SER A 249 -4.27 -19.05 -6.07
N LEU A 250 -3.59 -18.42 -7.03
CA LEU A 250 -4.12 -18.14 -8.37
C LEU A 250 -3.97 -19.33 -9.34
N TYR A 251 -3.23 -20.38 -8.96
CA TYR A 251 -2.94 -21.49 -9.86
C TYR A 251 -4.23 -22.30 -10.15
N PRO A 252 -4.63 -22.47 -11.43
CA PRO A 252 -5.90 -23.11 -11.76
C PRO A 252 -5.87 -24.62 -11.47
N PRO A 253 -6.95 -25.20 -10.90
CA PRO A 253 -7.07 -26.64 -10.70
C PRO A 253 -7.02 -27.38 -12.04
N PRO A 254 -6.66 -28.68 -12.04
CA PRO A 254 -6.61 -29.46 -13.26
C PRO A 254 -8.00 -29.52 -13.88
N LEU A 255 -8.06 -29.39 -15.21
CA LEU A 255 -9.33 -29.58 -15.91
C LEU A 255 -9.83 -31.00 -15.60
N PRO A 256 -11.12 -31.15 -15.20
CA PRO A 256 -11.69 -32.46 -15.01
C PRO A 256 -11.51 -33.26 -16.30
N LYS A 257 -10.91 -34.44 -16.20
CA LYS A 257 -10.75 -35.33 -17.35
C LYS A 257 -12.15 -35.67 -17.84
N ASP A 258 -12.47 -35.30 -19.07
CA ASP A 258 -13.72 -35.68 -19.69
C ASP A 258 -13.79 -37.21 -19.76
N PRO A 259 -14.68 -37.86 -18.99
CA PRO A 259 -14.76 -39.31 -18.95
C PRO A 259 -15.22 -39.90 -20.29
N THR A 260 -15.71 -39.07 -21.22
CA THR A 260 -16.16 -39.51 -22.54
C THR A 260 -15.00 -39.65 -23.54
N LYS A 261 -13.99 -38.76 -23.48
CA LYS A 261 -12.84 -38.80 -24.40
C LYS A 261 -11.82 -39.89 -24.07
N ASP A 262 -11.72 -40.32 -22.81
CA ASP A 262 -10.70 -41.29 -22.38
C ASP A 262 -11.12 -42.77 -22.59
N LYS A 263 -12.39 -43.05 -22.90
CA LYS A 263 -12.92 -44.42 -23.07
C LYS A 263 -12.42 -45.15 -24.33
N GLY A 264 -11.85 -44.45 -25.31
CA GLY A 264 -11.46 -45.04 -26.60
C GLY A 264 -9.98 -45.39 -26.78
N LYS A 265 -9.06 -44.77 -26.03
CA LYS A 265 -7.60 -44.86 -26.31
C LYS A 265 -6.72 -45.31 -25.15
N ARG A 266 -7.24 -45.45 -23.93
CA ARG A 266 -6.48 -46.08 -22.83
C ARG A 266 -6.57 -47.60 -22.93
N ARG A 267 -5.84 -48.18 -23.87
CA ARG A 267 -5.29 -49.53 -23.65
C ARG A 267 -4.38 -49.36 -22.43
N GLU A 268 -4.81 -49.85 -21.26
CA GLU A 268 -3.94 -50.00 -20.10
C GLU A 268 -2.76 -50.84 -20.56
N VAL A 269 -1.67 -50.18 -20.97
CA VAL A 269 -0.46 -50.88 -21.37
C VAL A 269 0.02 -51.53 -20.08
N PRO A 270 0.02 -52.87 -19.98
CA PRO A 270 0.48 -53.55 -18.79
C PRO A 270 1.89 -53.06 -18.48
N VAL A 271 2.23 -52.96 -17.19
CA VAL A 271 3.55 -52.56 -16.68
C VAL A 271 4.58 -53.62 -17.07
N VAL A 272 4.85 -53.77 -18.36
CA VAL A 272 5.92 -54.60 -18.89
C VAL A 272 7.18 -53.76 -18.77
N SER A 273 8.18 -54.31 -18.11
CA SER A 273 9.55 -53.82 -17.91
C SER A 273 10.05 -52.95 -19.07
N GLY A 274 9.70 -51.66 -19.03
CA GLY A 274 10.08 -50.71 -20.06
C GLY A 274 11.58 -50.48 -20.02
N SER A 275 12.21 -50.43 -21.19
CA SER A 275 13.60 -50.01 -21.36
C SER A 275 13.96 -48.80 -20.46
N PRO A 276 15.18 -48.72 -19.88
CA PRO A 276 15.61 -47.64 -18.99
C PRO A 276 15.26 -46.23 -19.50
N SER A 277 15.24 -46.01 -20.82
CA SER A 277 14.83 -44.74 -21.43
C SER A 277 13.38 -44.35 -21.11
N LYS A 278 12.45 -45.31 -21.08
CA LYS A 278 11.04 -45.06 -20.71
C LYS A 278 10.91 -44.73 -19.21
N GLN A 279 11.70 -45.38 -18.36
CA GLN A 279 11.75 -45.07 -16.93
C GLN A 279 12.28 -43.65 -16.67
N ILE A 280 13.35 -43.24 -17.36
CA ILE A 280 13.88 -41.87 -17.28
C ILE A 280 12.84 -40.86 -17.77
N GLN A 281 12.13 -41.15 -18.86
CA GLN A 281 11.09 -40.26 -19.36
C GLN A 281 9.90 -40.14 -18.39
N GLN A 282 9.50 -41.24 -17.76
CA GLN A 282 8.48 -41.25 -16.72
C GLN A 282 8.93 -40.47 -15.48
N ALA A 283 10.16 -40.67 -15.02
CA ALA A 283 10.74 -39.92 -13.90
C ALA A 283 10.79 -38.42 -14.20
N ARG A 284 11.21 -38.01 -15.42
CA ARG A 284 11.18 -36.61 -15.87
C ARG A 284 9.76 -36.04 -15.92
N ARG A 285 8.76 -36.84 -16.33
CA ARG A 285 7.34 -36.43 -16.31
C ARG A 285 6.84 -36.22 -14.89
N LEU A 286 7.15 -37.13 -13.97
CA LEU A 286 6.80 -37.00 -12.55
C LEU A 286 7.49 -35.80 -11.90
N GLN A 287 8.77 -35.58 -12.20
CA GLN A 287 9.51 -34.39 -11.74
C GLN A 287 8.88 -33.10 -12.27
N LYS A 288 8.51 -33.04 -13.55
CA LYS A 288 7.81 -31.87 -14.11
C LYS A 288 6.44 -31.66 -13.46
N GLN A 289 5.71 -32.73 -13.15
CA GLN A 289 4.42 -32.63 -12.45
C GLN A 289 4.58 -32.09 -11.02
N ALA A 290 5.67 -32.45 -10.33
CA ALA A 290 5.99 -31.93 -9.00
C ALA A 290 6.30 -30.42 -8.99
N LEU A 291 6.59 -29.81 -10.15
CA LEU A 291 6.81 -28.35 -10.28
C LEU A 291 5.52 -27.53 -10.36
N PHE A 292 4.35 -28.17 -10.36
CA PHE A 292 3.07 -27.48 -10.45
C PHE A 292 2.33 -27.58 -9.11
N PRO A 293 1.77 -26.47 -8.59
CA PRO A 293 0.99 -26.50 -7.37
C PRO A 293 -0.22 -27.44 -7.50
N PRO A 294 -0.36 -28.43 -6.60
CA PRO A 294 -1.56 -29.27 -6.56
C PRO A 294 -2.75 -28.48 -5.98
N PRO A 295 -4.01 -28.88 -6.26
CA PRO A 295 -5.20 -28.18 -5.77
C PRO A 295 -5.21 -27.96 -4.25
N GLU A 296 -4.73 -28.94 -3.50
CA GLU A 296 -4.67 -28.87 -2.05
C GLU A 296 -3.68 -27.81 -1.56
N ALA A 297 -2.59 -27.58 -2.32
CA ALA A 297 -1.67 -26.48 -2.02
C ALA A 297 -2.28 -25.12 -2.39
N THR A 298 -3.06 -25.04 -3.47
CA THR A 298 -3.82 -23.84 -3.84
C THR A 298 -4.80 -23.44 -2.74
N GLU A 299 -5.56 -24.38 -2.19
CA GLU A 299 -6.46 -24.10 -1.05
C GLU A 299 -5.69 -23.73 0.23
N ALA A 300 -4.61 -24.46 0.54
CA ALA A 300 -3.78 -24.14 1.71
C ALA A 300 -3.14 -22.73 1.61
N ALA A 301 -2.77 -22.29 0.40
CA ALA A 301 -2.21 -20.95 0.18
C ALA A 301 -3.27 -19.86 0.34
N LYS A 302 -4.49 -20.07 -0.14
CA LYS A 302 -5.62 -19.14 0.09
C LYS A 302 -5.88 -18.96 1.58
N GLU A 303 -6.02 -20.07 2.30
CA GLU A 303 -6.26 -20.08 3.74
C GLU A 303 -5.14 -19.35 4.49
N LEU A 304 -3.87 -19.66 4.18
CA LEU A 304 -2.75 -19.00 4.84
C LEU A 304 -2.70 -17.49 4.53
N LEU A 305 -3.02 -17.05 3.32
CA LEU A 305 -3.10 -15.62 3.00
C LEU A 305 -4.16 -14.92 3.87
N HIS A 306 -5.35 -15.49 4.00
CA HIS A 306 -6.40 -14.93 4.88
C HIS A 306 -5.99 -14.93 6.35
N GLN A 307 -5.36 -15.99 6.85
CA GLN A 307 -4.81 -16.02 8.20
C GLN A 307 -3.79 -14.88 8.37
N LEU A 308 -2.80 -14.77 7.48
CA LEU A 308 -1.82 -13.68 7.52
C LEU A 308 -2.48 -12.28 7.57
N ALA A 309 -3.59 -12.07 6.87
CA ALA A 309 -4.34 -10.82 6.92
C ALA A 309 -5.06 -10.60 8.27
N ILE A 310 -5.62 -11.64 8.89
CA ILE A 310 -6.33 -11.56 10.19
C ILE A 310 -5.36 -11.39 11.36
N ASP A 311 -4.25 -12.11 11.34
CA ASP A 311 -3.30 -12.22 12.45
C ASP A 311 -2.50 -10.94 12.72
N SER A 312 -1.60 -10.93 13.72
CA SER A 312 -0.87 -9.73 14.16
C SER A 312 0.10 -9.09 13.14
N ILE A 313 0.14 -9.56 11.88
CA ILE A 313 1.01 -8.99 10.85
C ILE A 313 0.37 -7.73 10.24
N SER A 314 1.16 -6.66 10.18
CA SER A 314 0.81 -5.39 9.59
C SER A 314 0.43 -5.56 8.10
N PRO A 315 -0.68 -4.94 7.64
CA PRO A 315 -1.05 -4.92 6.23
C PRO A 315 0.09 -4.46 5.32
N GLU A 316 0.94 -3.55 5.79
CA GLU A 316 2.07 -3.05 5.03
C GLU A 316 3.14 -4.11 4.81
N ALA A 317 3.43 -4.95 5.82
CA ALA A 317 4.40 -6.02 5.66
C ALA A 317 4.02 -6.98 4.54
N LEU A 318 2.71 -7.26 4.38
CA LEU A 318 2.15 -8.10 3.33
C LEU A 318 2.10 -7.38 1.98
N MET A 319 1.67 -6.11 1.98
CA MET A 319 1.56 -5.30 0.76
C MET A 319 2.92 -5.00 0.10
N ARG A 320 4.06 -5.13 0.80
CA ARG A 320 5.41 -5.08 0.19
C ARG A 320 5.61 -6.12 -0.93
N ALA A 321 4.80 -7.17 -0.96
CA ALA A 321 4.86 -8.20 -1.98
C ALA A 321 4.18 -7.80 -3.30
N ILE A 322 3.29 -6.81 -3.24
CA ILE A 322 2.33 -6.43 -4.28
C ILE A 322 2.84 -5.19 -5.03
N PRO A 323 2.78 -5.18 -6.37
CA PRO A 323 3.03 -3.96 -7.13
C PRO A 323 2.10 -2.83 -6.71
N CYS A 324 2.63 -1.63 -6.58
CA CYS A 324 1.88 -0.46 -6.19
C CYS A 324 2.50 0.80 -6.77
N TYR A 325 1.71 1.85 -6.90
CA TYR A 325 2.18 3.16 -7.29
C TYR A 325 2.72 3.88 -6.05
N ARG A 326 3.94 4.41 -6.16
CA ARG A 326 4.58 5.23 -5.12
C ARG A 326 3.64 6.36 -4.67
N PRO A 327 3.34 6.49 -3.36
CA PRO A 327 2.75 7.70 -2.81
C PRO A 327 3.68 8.90 -2.95
N THR A 328 3.13 10.05 -3.36
CA THR A 328 3.88 11.32 -3.37
C THR A 328 4.22 11.73 -1.94
N GLN A 329 5.19 12.63 -1.76
CA GLN A 329 5.52 13.10 -0.41
C GLN A 329 4.33 13.78 0.27
N ALA A 330 3.55 14.58 -0.47
CA ALA A 330 2.32 15.20 0.03
C ALA A 330 1.28 14.17 0.47
N GLU A 331 1.17 13.03 -0.23
CA GLU A 331 0.29 11.92 0.19
C GLU A 331 0.80 11.22 1.45
N LEU A 332 2.11 11.13 1.64
CA LEU A 332 2.70 10.56 2.87
C LEU A 332 2.57 11.51 4.06
N ASP A 333 2.68 12.82 3.82
CA ASP A 333 2.51 13.85 4.85
C ASP A 333 1.03 13.97 5.29
N ASP A 334 0.09 13.79 4.35
CA ASP A 334 -1.36 13.73 4.60
C ASP A 334 -1.84 12.34 5.05
N ALA A 335 -0.94 11.35 5.12
CA ALA A 335 -1.31 9.99 5.50
C ALA A 335 -1.82 9.97 6.95
N PRO A 336 -2.90 9.23 7.24
CA PRO A 336 -3.53 9.26 8.55
C PRO A 336 -2.69 8.53 9.61
N ARG A 337 -1.61 7.85 9.21
CA ARG A 337 -0.64 7.24 10.10
C ARG A 337 0.76 7.32 9.48
N PRO A 338 1.83 7.36 10.28
CA PRO A 338 3.18 7.43 9.77
C PRO A 338 3.54 6.14 9.02
N ILE A 339 3.89 6.28 7.75
CA ILE A 339 4.34 5.18 6.91
C ILE A 339 5.79 5.41 6.57
N LYS A 340 6.62 4.38 6.77
CA LYS A 340 8.02 4.46 6.37
C LYS A 340 8.05 4.49 4.84
N GLY A 341 8.51 5.60 4.26
CA GLY A 341 8.53 5.78 2.79
C GLY A 341 9.27 4.65 2.06
N ASN A 342 10.26 4.02 2.70
CA ASN A 342 10.97 2.86 2.18
C ASN A 342 10.12 1.59 2.02
N MET A 343 8.88 1.54 2.52
CA MET A 343 8.02 0.36 2.36
C MET A 343 7.55 0.17 0.92
N PHE A 344 7.39 1.26 0.17
CA PHE A 344 7.08 1.21 -1.25
C PHE A 344 8.34 0.98 -2.11
N PHE A 345 9.53 1.07 -1.49
CA PHE A 345 10.86 0.78 -2.08
C PHE A 345 11.42 -0.49 -1.47
N GLY A 346 10.69 -1.60 -1.56
CA GLY A 346 11.42 -2.86 -1.55
C GLY A 346 12.51 -2.73 -2.61
N ASN A 347 13.78 -2.74 -2.23
CA ASN A 347 14.89 -2.91 -3.16
C ASN A 347 14.67 -4.30 -3.77
N PHE A 348 13.79 -4.39 -4.76
CA PHE A 348 13.44 -5.62 -5.47
C PHE A 348 14.66 -6.20 -6.17
N GLU A 349 15.72 -5.39 -6.29
CA GLU A 349 16.94 -5.62 -7.05
C GLU A 349 18.05 -6.38 -6.30
N VAL A 350 17.94 -6.60 -4.97
CA VAL A 350 19.00 -7.33 -4.22
C VAL A 350 18.47 -8.60 -3.56
N ALA A 351 17.51 -9.27 -4.21
CA ALA A 351 17.26 -10.67 -3.91
C ALA A 351 18.28 -11.49 -4.71
N GLU A 352 19.46 -11.70 -4.13
CA GLU A 352 20.43 -12.70 -4.57
C GLU A 352 19.70 -14.01 -4.91
N ASP A 353 19.82 -14.43 -6.17
CA ASP A 353 19.71 -15.80 -6.69
C ASP A 353 18.64 -16.70 -6.08
N MET A 354 17.36 -16.36 -6.27
CA MET A 354 16.27 -17.33 -6.07
C MET A 354 16.05 -18.08 -7.38
N ASP A 355 16.91 -19.08 -7.62
CA ASP A 355 16.91 -19.88 -8.86
C ASP A 355 15.72 -20.83 -9.00
N SER A 356 14.89 -20.94 -7.95
CA SER A 356 13.74 -21.85 -7.93
C SER A 356 12.71 -21.52 -9.00
N TYR A 357 12.17 -22.57 -9.62
CA TYR A 357 11.14 -22.45 -10.66
C TYR A 357 9.93 -21.66 -10.17
N LEU A 358 9.44 -21.95 -8.96
CA LEU A 358 8.31 -21.24 -8.36
C LEU A 358 8.61 -19.76 -8.15
N SER A 359 9.80 -19.41 -7.63
CA SER A 359 10.20 -18.00 -7.45
C SER A 359 10.23 -17.24 -8.78
N LYS A 360 10.73 -17.88 -9.85
CA LYS A 360 10.73 -17.32 -11.20
C LYS A 360 9.31 -17.07 -11.72
N GLN A 361 8.40 -18.04 -11.55
CA GLN A 361 7.00 -17.85 -11.96
C GLN A 361 6.27 -16.80 -11.13
N ALA A 362 6.42 -16.82 -9.80
CA ALA A 362 5.82 -15.83 -8.91
C ALA A 362 6.39 -14.42 -9.11
N SER A 363 7.61 -14.29 -9.60
CA SER A 363 8.22 -13.00 -9.92
C SER A 363 7.55 -12.31 -11.12
N LYS A 364 6.87 -13.05 -12.01
CA LYS A 364 6.06 -12.45 -13.08
C LYS A 364 4.92 -11.59 -12.54
N LEU A 365 4.45 -11.85 -11.32
CA LEU A 365 3.47 -10.98 -10.65
C LEU A 365 4.01 -9.56 -10.41
N LYS A 366 5.33 -9.34 -10.47
CA LYS A 366 5.93 -8.00 -10.41
C LYS A 366 5.70 -7.18 -11.69
N GLU A 367 5.37 -7.85 -12.80
CA GLU A 367 5.07 -7.19 -14.08
C GLU A 367 3.66 -6.56 -14.08
N CYS A 368 2.80 -7.00 -13.14
CA CYS A 368 1.54 -6.33 -12.85
C CYS A 368 1.82 -4.90 -12.34
N LYS A 369 0.95 -3.96 -12.70
CA LYS A 369 1.12 -2.53 -12.34
C LYS A 369 0.60 -2.23 -10.95
N ASP A 370 -0.43 -2.96 -10.54
CA ASP A 370 -1.20 -2.79 -9.32
C ASP A 370 -1.92 -4.10 -8.98
N CYS A 371 -2.50 -4.17 -7.79
CA CYS A 371 -3.25 -5.34 -7.32
C CYS A 371 -4.44 -5.67 -8.23
N TRP A 372 -5.06 -4.66 -8.87
CA TRP A 372 -6.19 -4.87 -9.77
C TRP A 372 -5.79 -5.63 -11.03
N SER A 373 -4.63 -5.31 -11.60
CA SER A 373 -4.09 -6.06 -12.74
C SER A 373 -3.73 -7.52 -12.40
N MET A 374 -3.42 -7.84 -11.13
CA MET A 374 -3.21 -9.23 -10.69
C MET A 374 -4.50 -10.05 -10.65
N LEU A 375 -5.68 -9.41 -10.62
CA LEU A 375 -6.96 -10.10 -10.57
C LEU A 375 -7.43 -10.59 -11.94
N ARG A 376 -6.86 -10.08 -13.04
CA ARG A 376 -7.31 -10.37 -14.41
C ARG A 376 -7.21 -11.86 -14.75
N LYS A 377 -8.08 -12.33 -15.65
CA LYS A 377 -7.96 -13.68 -16.22
C LYS A 377 -6.61 -13.81 -16.94
N GLY A 378 -5.93 -14.95 -16.76
CA GLY A 378 -4.70 -15.26 -17.48
C GLY A 378 -3.40 -14.73 -16.87
N VAL A 379 -3.44 -14.01 -15.74
CA VAL A 379 -2.21 -13.62 -15.01
C VAL A 379 -1.39 -14.84 -14.61
N VAL A 380 -2.06 -15.90 -14.15
CA VAL A 380 -1.47 -17.23 -13.91
C VAL A 380 -2.17 -18.23 -14.81
N THR A 381 -1.40 -18.84 -15.72
CA THR A 381 -1.87 -19.88 -16.64
C THR A 381 -1.23 -21.22 -16.32
N ARG A 382 -1.98 -22.31 -16.54
CA ARG A 382 -1.48 -23.67 -16.41
C ARG A 382 -0.58 -23.99 -17.61
N GLN A 383 0.72 -24.16 -17.36
CA GLN A 383 1.69 -24.45 -18.43
C GLN A 383 1.60 -25.89 -18.95
N ASP A 384 1.12 -26.83 -18.13
CA ASP A 384 0.92 -28.23 -18.54
C ASP A 384 -0.19 -28.39 -19.59
N ALA A 385 -1.14 -27.46 -19.67
CA ALA A 385 -2.15 -27.43 -20.73
C ALA A 385 -1.54 -27.20 -22.13
N ALA A 386 -0.45 -26.42 -22.23
CA ALA A 386 0.22 -26.16 -23.50
C ALA A 386 1.01 -27.38 -24.00
N LEU A 387 1.54 -28.21 -23.09
CA LEU A 387 2.34 -29.41 -23.44
C LEU A 387 1.51 -30.58 -23.96
N ILE A 388 0.18 -30.55 -23.83
CA ILE A 388 -0.72 -31.60 -24.34
C ILE A 388 -1.05 -31.37 -25.83
N ARG A 389 -0.83 -30.16 -26.37
CA ARG A 389 -1.21 -29.79 -27.75
C ARG A 389 -0.15 -30.07 -28.83
N THR A 390 0.96 -30.72 -28.51
CA THR A 390 2.15 -30.74 -29.39
C THR A 390 2.38 -31.98 -30.26
N GLU A 391 1.42 -32.90 -30.45
CA GLU A 391 1.70 -34.13 -31.22
C GLU A 391 1.06 -34.28 -32.60
N ASP A 392 0.24 -33.34 -33.12
CA ASP A 392 -0.07 -33.38 -34.56
C ASP A 392 -0.51 -32.02 -35.14
N PRO A 393 0.41 -31.21 -35.72
CA PRO A 393 0.05 -29.95 -36.37
C PRO A 393 -0.67 -30.10 -37.71
N LEU A 394 -0.95 -31.32 -38.19
CA LEU A 394 -1.39 -31.57 -39.57
C LEU A 394 -2.82 -32.10 -39.73
N LEU A 395 -3.58 -32.33 -38.65
CA LEU A 395 -4.89 -33.00 -38.75
C LEU A 395 -6.09 -32.27 -38.13
N ASP A 396 -5.94 -31.09 -37.54
CA ASP A 396 -7.00 -30.47 -36.72
C ASP A 396 -7.35 -29.02 -37.11
N ALA A 397 -7.29 -28.69 -38.41
CA ALA A 397 -7.74 -27.39 -38.92
C ALA A 397 -9.29 -27.26 -39.00
N ASP A 398 -10.04 -28.35 -38.77
CA ASP A 398 -11.50 -28.39 -38.99
C ASP A 398 -12.34 -28.59 -37.71
N PHE A 399 -11.75 -28.51 -36.51
CA PHE A 399 -12.46 -28.69 -35.23
C PHE A 399 -12.39 -27.48 -34.27
N GLU A 400 -12.08 -26.28 -34.78
CA GLU A 400 -12.23 -25.02 -34.02
C GLU A 400 -13.57 -24.30 -34.30
N ASP A 401 -14.64 -25.05 -34.58
CA ASP A 401 -16.02 -24.54 -34.70
C ASP A 401 -16.90 -24.98 -33.50
N ASP A 402 -16.37 -24.82 -32.29
CA ASP A 402 -17.17 -24.70 -31.05
C ASP A 402 -16.87 -23.33 -30.42
N ASN A 403 -17.06 -22.30 -31.25
CA ASN A 403 -18.01 -21.20 -31.02
C ASN A 403 -18.30 -20.80 -29.56
N ASP A 404 -17.25 -20.53 -28.78
CA ASP A 404 -17.31 -19.65 -27.60
C ASP A 404 -16.50 -18.37 -27.87
N GLU A 405 -16.60 -17.87 -29.12
CA GLU A 405 -16.21 -16.54 -29.61
C GLU A 405 -17.06 -15.42 -28.98
N SER A 406 -17.08 -15.36 -27.65
CA SER A 406 -17.26 -14.10 -26.94
C SER A 406 -16.02 -13.81 -26.10
N GLU A 407 -14.85 -13.92 -26.75
CA GLU A 407 -13.56 -13.41 -26.31
C GLU A 407 -13.52 -11.87 -26.17
N SER A 408 -14.68 -11.19 -26.24
CA SER A 408 -14.83 -9.73 -26.31
C SER A 408 -14.89 -9.03 -24.95
N SER A 409 -14.56 -9.71 -23.85
CA SER A 409 -14.30 -9.04 -22.58
C SER A 409 -13.26 -9.81 -21.78
N GLU A 410 -12.02 -9.31 -21.81
CA GLU A 410 -10.96 -9.66 -20.87
C GLU A 410 -11.55 -9.57 -19.46
N ALA A 411 -11.90 -10.72 -18.87
CA ALA A 411 -12.65 -10.75 -17.63
C ALA A 411 -11.88 -9.99 -16.55
N ILE A 412 -12.49 -8.89 -16.08
CA ILE A 412 -11.90 -7.93 -15.14
C ILE A 412 -11.33 -8.65 -13.90
N VAL A 413 -12.06 -9.67 -13.41
CA VAL A 413 -11.62 -10.58 -12.36
C VAL A 413 -11.70 -12.01 -12.88
N GLY A 414 -10.57 -12.72 -12.89
CA GLY A 414 -10.48 -14.12 -13.25
C GLY A 414 -11.21 -15.02 -12.27
N ARG A 415 -11.69 -16.17 -12.76
CA ARG A 415 -12.48 -17.14 -11.97
C ARG A 415 -11.83 -17.55 -10.64
N TYR A 416 -10.50 -17.66 -10.61
CA TYR A 416 -9.74 -18.07 -9.42
C TYR A 416 -9.22 -16.89 -8.57
N SER A 417 -9.44 -15.64 -9.03
CA SER A 417 -8.91 -14.43 -8.41
C SER A 417 -9.83 -13.83 -7.34
N TRP A 418 -11.06 -14.33 -7.18
CA TRP A 418 -12.03 -13.74 -6.23
C TRP A 418 -11.59 -13.81 -4.77
N HIS A 419 -10.92 -14.89 -4.36
CA HIS A 419 -10.38 -15.03 -3.00
C HIS A 419 -9.22 -14.04 -2.77
N LEU A 420 -8.42 -13.79 -3.82
CA LEU A 420 -7.37 -12.79 -3.76
C LEU A 420 -7.94 -11.36 -3.67
N LEU A 421 -9.05 -11.07 -4.36
CA LEU A 421 -9.77 -9.80 -4.20
C LEU A 421 -10.28 -9.64 -2.76
N GLU A 422 -10.88 -10.67 -2.17
CA GLU A 422 -11.29 -10.65 -0.78
C GLU A 422 -10.11 -10.37 0.16
N TRP A 423 -8.98 -11.03 -0.07
CA TRP A 423 -7.76 -10.81 0.69
C TRP A 423 -7.27 -9.36 0.59
N PHE A 424 -7.24 -8.75 -0.60
CA PHE A 424 -6.89 -7.34 -0.75
C PHE A 424 -7.84 -6.40 0.02
N VAL A 425 -9.16 -6.64 -0.08
CA VAL A 425 -10.16 -5.84 0.65
C VAL A 425 -9.95 -5.96 2.16
N GLN A 426 -9.70 -7.17 2.67
CA GLN A 426 -9.37 -7.39 4.09
C GLN A 426 -8.12 -6.62 4.53
N LEU A 427 -7.07 -6.58 3.71
CA LEU A 427 -5.86 -5.80 4.03
C LEU A 427 -6.12 -4.29 4.08
N PHE A 428 -6.92 -3.76 3.16
CA PHE A 428 -7.28 -2.33 3.15
C PHE A 428 -8.17 -1.94 4.34
N GLU A 429 -9.14 -2.79 4.69
CA GLU A 429 -9.97 -2.58 5.88
C GLU A 429 -9.14 -2.62 7.15
N LYS A 430 -8.20 -3.57 7.26
CA LYS A 430 -7.30 -3.64 8.40
C LYS A 430 -6.37 -2.44 8.48
N ASP A 431 -5.85 -1.96 7.35
CA ASP A 431 -5.04 -0.74 7.29
C ASP A 431 -5.83 0.48 7.79
N GLN A 432 -7.10 0.59 7.42
CA GLN A 432 -8.00 1.62 7.93
C GLN A 432 -8.31 1.44 9.43
N ALA A 433 -8.54 0.21 9.90
CA ALA A 433 -8.80 -0.07 11.31
C ALA A 433 -7.61 0.33 12.19
N LEU A 434 -6.38 0.07 11.75
CA LEU A 434 -5.16 0.51 12.45
C LEU A 434 -5.06 2.03 12.61
N VAL A 435 -5.65 2.81 11.71
CA VAL A 435 -5.74 4.28 11.86
C VAL A 435 -6.70 4.66 12.97
N ILE A 436 -7.85 3.98 13.04
CA ILE A 436 -8.88 4.20 14.06
C ILE A 436 -8.32 3.85 15.44
N ASP A 437 -7.63 2.71 15.55
CA ASP A 437 -7.03 2.24 16.80
C ASP A 437 -5.93 3.18 17.34
N GLN A 438 -5.32 3.99 16.47
CA GLN A 438 -4.36 5.04 16.86
C GLN A 438 -5.05 6.30 17.43
N GLY A 439 -6.36 6.26 17.66
CA GLY A 439 -7.13 7.33 18.29
C GLY A 439 -7.56 8.44 17.33
N ARG A 440 -7.45 8.23 16.01
CA ARG A 440 -8.00 9.17 15.03
C ARG A 440 -9.51 9.01 14.91
N ALA A 441 -10.19 10.12 14.58
CA ALA A 441 -11.61 10.08 14.27
C ALA A 441 -11.86 9.13 13.09
N VAL A 442 -12.95 8.36 13.16
CA VAL A 442 -13.40 7.49 12.06
C VAL A 442 -13.58 8.31 10.76
N GLU A 443 -13.96 9.58 10.90
CA GLU A 443 -14.16 10.54 9.82
C GLU A 443 -12.87 11.07 9.17
N ASP A 444 -11.69 10.71 9.68
CA ASP A 444 -10.39 11.01 9.06
C ASP A 444 -9.61 9.72 8.71
N SER A 445 -10.26 8.56 8.87
CA SER A 445 -9.63 7.26 8.65
C SER A 445 -9.82 6.77 7.21
N TYR A 446 -8.72 6.60 6.50
CA TYR A 446 -8.71 5.96 5.18
C TYR A 446 -7.50 5.03 5.00
N SER A 447 -7.62 4.07 4.08
CA SER A 447 -6.50 3.19 3.73
C SER A 447 -5.56 3.85 2.73
N ILE A 448 -4.36 4.16 3.19
CA ILE A 448 -3.25 4.63 2.35
C ILE A 448 -2.73 3.53 1.42
N LEU A 449 -2.85 2.27 1.83
CA LEU A 449 -2.50 1.13 0.99
C LEU A 449 -3.45 1.05 -0.21
N LEU A 450 -4.76 1.28 -0.02
CA LEU A 450 -5.70 1.40 -1.13
C LEU A 450 -5.35 2.57 -2.05
N LEU A 451 -5.02 3.75 -1.50
CA LEU A 451 -4.61 4.92 -2.30
C LEU A 451 -3.42 4.58 -3.23
N SER A 452 -2.44 3.83 -2.71
CA SER A 452 -1.26 3.41 -3.47
C SER A 452 -1.58 2.47 -4.65
N GLN A 453 -2.77 1.87 -4.68
CA GLN A 453 -3.24 1.02 -5.78
C GLN A 453 -3.98 1.77 -6.88
N ILE A 454 -4.20 3.08 -6.73
CA ILE A 454 -4.85 3.92 -7.73
C ILE A 454 -3.76 4.63 -8.52
N LYS A 455 -3.74 4.46 -9.84
CA LYS A 455 -2.69 5.04 -10.68
C LYS A 455 -2.67 6.58 -10.57
N PRO A 456 -1.51 7.21 -10.31
CA PRO A 456 -1.38 8.64 -10.31
C PRO A 456 -1.62 9.20 -11.72
N SER A 457 -2.10 10.43 -11.79
CA SER A 457 -2.20 11.15 -13.05
C SER A 457 -0.80 11.27 -13.69
N SER A 458 -0.73 11.29 -15.03
CA SER A 458 0.56 11.26 -15.74
C SER A 458 1.47 12.45 -15.46
N ARG A 459 0.94 13.53 -14.86
CA ARG A 459 1.73 14.69 -14.43
C ARG A 459 2.07 14.54 -12.96
N SER A 460 3.36 14.71 -12.64
CA SER A 460 3.85 14.69 -11.26
C SER A 460 3.10 15.72 -10.42
N GLY A 461 2.47 15.28 -9.33
CA GLY A 461 1.72 16.13 -8.40
C GLY A 461 0.22 16.27 -8.71
N ASP A 462 -0.27 15.77 -9.85
CA ASP A 462 -1.71 15.74 -10.10
C ASP A 462 -2.39 14.65 -9.23
N PRO A 463 -3.62 14.91 -8.72
CA PRO A 463 -4.35 13.96 -7.90
C PRO A 463 -4.61 12.64 -8.64
N ARG A 464 -4.75 11.54 -7.89
CA ARG A 464 -4.97 10.21 -8.46
C ARG A 464 -6.34 10.12 -9.14
N SER A 465 -6.36 10.13 -10.47
CA SER A 465 -7.61 10.21 -11.26
C SER A 465 -8.01 8.90 -11.96
N SER A 466 -7.07 7.96 -12.12
CA SER A 466 -7.27 6.75 -12.93
C SER A 466 -7.99 5.65 -12.14
N MET A 467 -9.28 5.86 -11.88
CA MET A 467 -10.15 4.96 -11.11
C MET A 467 -10.82 3.85 -11.93
N GLY A 468 -10.62 3.84 -13.26
CA GLY A 468 -11.30 2.89 -14.17
C GLY A 468 -11.22 1.42 -13.72
N PRO A 469 -10.02 0.82 -13.60
CA PRO A 469 -9.88 -0.60 -13.27
C PRO A 469 -10.52 -1.00 -11.95
N VAL A 470 -10.42 -0.15 -10.92
CA VAL A 470 -10.98 -0.48 -9.60
C VAL A 470 -12.50 -0.30 -9.57
N LEU A 471 -13.03 0.69 -10.29
CA LEU A 471 -14.47 0.80 -10.49
C LEU A 471 -14.99 -0.39 -11.31
N ASP A 472 -14.22 -0.91 -12.27
CA ASP A 472 -14.61 -2.09 -13.07
C ASP A 472 -14.80 -3.30 -12.14
N VAL A 473 -13.84 -3.52 -11.23
CA VAL A 473 -13.94 -4.55 -10.19
C VAL A 473 -15.15 -4.30 -9.29
N LEU A 474 -15.34 -3.07 -8.81
CA LEU A 474 -16.46 -2.69 -7.93
C LEU A 474 -17.82 -3.03 -8.56
N PHE A 475 -18.05 -2.60 -9.79
CA PHE A 475 -19.32 -2.82 -10.48
C PHE A 475 -19.48 -4.28 -10.93
N LEU A 476 -18.39 -4.98 -11.23
CA LEU A 476 -18.43 -6.43 -11.43
C LEU A 476 -18.93 -7.14 -10.18
N CYS A 477 -18.45 -6.77 -8.97
CA CYS A 477 -18.91 -7.32 -7.70
C CYS A 477 -20.43 -7.19 -7.50
N TYR A 478 -20.98 -5.99 -7.76
CA TYR A 478 -22.44 -5.77 -7.67
C TYR A 478 -23.24 -6.58 -8.68
N SER A 479 -22.66 -6.83 -9.86
CA SER A 479 -23.30 -7.61 -10.92
C SER A 479 -23.26 -9.13 -10.68
N GLN A 480 -22.58 -9.61 -9.63
CA GLN A 480 -22.51 -11.04 -9.32
C GLN A 480 -23.81 -11.56 -8.68
N THR A 481 -24.14 -12.82 -8.97
CA THR A 481 -25.25 -13.55 -8.35
C THR A 481 -24.93 -14.05 -6.95
N GLU A 482 -23.66 -14.34 -6.66
CA GLU A 482 -23.18 -14.79 -5.36
C GLU A 482 -23.15 -13.64 -4.33
N GLN A 483 -23.84 -13.81 -3.21
CA GLN A 483 -23.99 -12.75 -2.19
C GLN A 483 -22.67 -12.29 -1.59
N TRP A 484 -21.71 -13.20 -1.36
CA TRP A 484 -20.41 -12.83 -0.79
C TRP A 484 -19.59 -11.94 -1.74
N ARG A 485 -19.67 -12.15 -3.06
CA ARG A 485 -19.03 -11.26 -4.05
C ARG A 485 -19.67 -9.89 -4.09
N ARG A 486 -21.01 -9.81 -4.01
CA ARG A 486 -21.70 -8.52 -3.83
C ARG A 486 -21.24 -7.81 -2.56
N ASN A 487 -21.08 -8.55 -1.47
CA ASN A 487 -20.57 -8.01 -0.20
C ASN A 487 -19.14 -7.47 -0.34
N LEU A 488 -18.27 -8.06 -1.18
CA LEU A 488 -16.98 -7.46 -1.50
C LEU A 488 -17.12 -6.09 -2.17
N GLY A 489 -18.09 -5.94 -3.08
CA GLY A 489 -18.41 -4.64 -3.69
C GLY A 489 -18.85 -3.59 -2.67
N LYS A 490 -19.70 -3.98 -1.71
CA LYS A 490 -20.12 -3.12 -0.60
C LYS A 490 -18.94 -2.66 0.26
N ARG A 491 -18.11 -3.61 0.70
CA ARG A 491 -16.90 -3.35 1.50
C ARG A 491 -15.92 -2.43 0.78
N LEU A 492 -15.67 -2.71 -0.51
CA LEU A 492 -14.81 -1.87 -1.34
C LEU A 492 -15.38 -0.46 -1.52
N MET A 493 -16.70 -0.32 -1.68
CA MET A 493 -17.35 1.00 -1.75
C MET A 493 -17.19 1.78 -0.44
N ALA A 494 -17.30 1.12 0.71
CA ALA A 494 -17.07 1.76 2.01
C ALA A 494 -15.63 2.32 2.12
N LEU A 495 -14.64 1.55 1.68
CA LEU A 495 -13.25 2.01 1.60
C LEU A 495 -13.09 3.22 0.67
N PHE A 496 -13.79 3.25 -0.47
CA PHE A 496 -13.78 4.40 -1.38
C PHE A 496 -14.43 5.64 -0.78
N VAL A 497 -15.53 5.48 -0.04
CA VAL A 497 -16.17 6.57 0.68
C VAL A 497 -15.17 7.19 1.64
N SER A 498 -14.49 6.38 2.46
CA SER A 498 -13.46 6.86 3.36
C SER A 498 -12.29 7.53 2.63
N LEU A 499 -11.87 6.99 1.48
CA LEU A 499 -10.80 7.57 0.66
C LEU A 499 -11.10 9.00 0.18
N THR A 500 -12.37 9.41 0.12
CA THR A 500 -12.73 10.80 -0.23
C THR A 500 -12.27 11.84 0.79
N GLN A 501 -11.87 11.43 1.99
CA GLN A 501 -11.28 12.31 3.01
C GLN A 501 -9.85 12.76 2.64
N CYS A 502 -9.14 11.96 1.84
CA CYS A 502 -7.77 12.26 1.43
C CYS A 502 -7.74 13.53 0.57
N SER A 503 -6.86 14.48 0.90
CA SER A 503 -6.75 15.76 0.19
C SER A 503 -6.27 15.62 -1.26
N ASN A 504 -5.49 14.57 -1.54
CA ASN A 504 -4.90 14.27 -2.85
C ASN A 504 -5.73 13.30 -3.70
N PHE A 505 -6.89 12.88 -3.20
CA PHE A 505 -7.86 12.08 -3.94
C PHE A 505 -8.97 12.99 -4.45
N PRO A 506 -9.39 12.94 -5.74
CA PRO A 506 -10.36 13.89 -6.30
C PRO A 506 -11.81 13.34 -6.29
N PRO A 507 -12.64 13.63 -5.26
CA PRO A 507 -13.96 12.98 -5.13
C PRO A 507 -14.95 13.33 -6.24
N PRO A 508 -14.99 14.57 -6.80
CA PRO A 508 -15.83 14.89 -7.95
C PRO A 508 -15.63 13.95 -9.16
N GLN A 509 -14.39 13.51 -9.41
CA GLN A 509 -14.09 12.60 -10.53
C GLN A 509 -14.63 11.21 -10.22
N LEU A 510 -14.46 10.72 -8.98
CA LEU A 510 -15.02 9.45 -8.52
C LEU A 510 -16.54 9.45 -8.69
N PHE A 511 -17.23 10.46 -8.16
CA PHE A 511 -18.69 10.54 -8.19
C PHE A 511 -19.22 10.63 -9.61
N THR A 512 -18.53 11.35 -10.50
CA THR A 512 -18.89 11.43 -11.92
C THR A 512 -18.75 10.08 -12.59
N ALA A 513 -17.63 9.38 -12.38
CA ALA A 513 -17.40 8.05 -12.94
C ALA A 513 -18.42 7.02 -12.45
N ILE A 514 -18.75 7.03 -11.15
CA ILE A 514 -19.80 6.19 -10.56
C ILE A 514 -21.16 6.53 -11.19
N SER A 515 -21.51 7.82 -11.29
CA SER A 515 -22.79 8.27 -11.84
C SER A 515 -22.99 7.82 -13.28
N ILE A 516 -21.95 7.92 -14.11
CA ILE A 516 -21.99 7.47 -15.51
C ILE A 516 -22.25 5.97 -15.59
N ARG A 517 -21.57 5.16 -14.76
CA ARG A 517 -21.76 3.70 -14.76
C ARG A 517 -23.14 3.30 -14.28
N LEU A 518 -23.64 3.93 -13.21
CA LEU A 518 -25.01 3.68 -12.71
C LEU A 518 -26.08 3.94 -13.78
N GLN A 519 -25.86 4.86 -14.72
CA GLN A 519 -26.84 5.13 -15.80
C GLN A 519 -26.99 3.95 -16.78
N THR A 520 -25.99 3.08 -16.86
CA THR A 520 -25.98 1.89 -17.73
C THR A 520 -26.41 0.61 -17.00
N MET A 521 -26.61 0.67 -15.68
CA MET A 521 -26.93 -0.51 -14.89
C MET A 521 -28.44 -0.82 -14.84
N PRO A 522 -28.81 -2.10 -14.68
CA PRO A 522 -30.16 -2.50 -14.28
C PRO A 522 -30.60 -1.78 -13.01
N VAL A 523 -31.90 -1.46 -12.96
CA VAL A 523 -32.54 -0.73 -11.85
C VAL A 523 -32.24 -1.40 -10.51
N ASP A 524 -32.38 -2.72 -10.41
CA ASP A 524 -32.19 -3.46 -9.15
C ASP A 524 -30.77 -3.28 -8.60
N LEU A 525 -29.77 -3.20 -9.49
CA LEU A 525 -28.38 -2.97 -9.09
C LEU A 525 -28.14 -1.51 -8.69
N VAL A 526 -28.81 -0.54 -9.32
CA VAL A 526 -28.76 0.87 -8.89
C VAL A 526 -29.34 1.01 -7.48
N THR A 527 -30.47 0.36 -7.22
CA THR A 527 -31.11 0.34 -5.89
C THR A 527 -30.20 -0.30 -4.86
N ALA A 528 -29.64 -1.48 -5.15
CA ALA A 528 -28.72 -2.17 -4.26
C ALA A 528 -27.48 -1.32 -3.96
N PHE A 529 -26.82 -0.79 -5.00
CA PHE A 529 -25.63 0.05 -4.87
C PHE A 529 -25.87 1.28 -3.99
N LEU A 530 -26.95 2.03 -4.24
CA LEU A 530 -27.27 3.22 -3.44
C LEU A 530 -27.71 2.84 -2.02
N GLY A 531 -28.36 1.69 -1.84
CA GLY A 531 -28.75 1.15 -0.53
C GLY A 531 -27.57 0.71 0.33
N ASP A 532 -26.49 0.24 -0.29
CA ASP A 532 -25.31 -0.30 0.38
C ASP A 532 -24.26 0.75 0.79
N LEU A 533 -24.40 2.00 0.35
CA LEU A 533 -23.53 3.10 0.79
C LEU A 533 -23.61 3.27 2.32
N PRO A 534 -22.47 3.49 3.01
CA PRO A 534 -22.43 3.67 4.46
C PRO A 534 -23.40 4.75 4.95
N ALA A 535 -24.07 4.47 6.07
CA ALA A 535 -24.99 5.42 6.71
C ALA A 535 -24.27 6.50 7.55
N THR A 536 -22.93 6.59 7.45
CA THR A 536 -22.16 7.64 8.11
C THR A 536 -22.43 9.00 7.46
N SER A 537 -22.16 10.11 8.16
CA SER A 537 -22.33 11.47 7.61
C SER A 537 -21.61 11.65 6.26
N LEU A 538 -20.38 11.12 6.17
CA LEU A 538 -19.62 11.10 4.93
C LEU A 538 -20.29 10.23 3.84
N GLY A 539 -20.75 9.03 4.17
CA GLY A 539 -21.43 8.15 3.21
C GLY A 539 -22.72 8.76 2.68
N VAL A 540 -23.50 9.44 3.53
CA VAL A 540 -24.69 10.22 3.14
C VAL A 540 -24.30 11.36 2.20
N SER A 541 -23.22 12.09 2.50
CA SER A 541 -22.70 13.17 1.65
C SER A 541 -22.25 12.66 0.27
N VAL A 542 -21.54 11.53 0.22
CA VAL A 542 -21.15 10.87 -1.04
C VAL A 542 -22.38 10.42 -1.83
N LYS A 543 -23.37 9.83 -1.15
CA LYS A 543 -24.64 9.43 -1.76
C LYS A 543 -25.37 10.60 -2.40
N LEU A 544 -25.44 11.75 -1.73
CA LEU A 544 -26.00 12.98 -2.27
C LEU A 544 -25.29 13.43 -3.54
N SER A 545 -23.95 13.50 -3.51
CA SER A 545 -23.16 13.92 -4.67
C SER A 545 -23.31 12.97 -5.86
N ILE A 546 -23.39 11.65 -5.64
CA ILE A 546 -23.63 10.67 -6.71
C ILE A 546 -25.05 10.85 -7.28
N CYS A 547 -26.06 10.98 -6.43
CA CYS A 547 -27.46 11.10 -6.90
C CYS A 547 -27.70 12.41 -7.67
N ASP A 548 -27.18 13.54 -7.18
CA ASP A 548 -27.31 14.83 -7.86
C ASP A 548 -26.59 14.83 -9.23
N ARG A 549 -25.39 14.25 -9.31
CA ARG A 549 -24.67 14.09 -10.58
C ARG A 549 -25.41 13.17 -11.54
N PHE A 550 -25.87 12.01 -11.07
CA PHE A 550 -26.65 11.06 -11.87
C PHE A 550 -27.85 11.76 -12.53
N LEU A 551 -28.66 12.48 -11.74
CA LEU A 551 -29.84 13.19 -12.24
C LEU A 551 -29.45 14.36 -13.14
N THR A 552 -28.44 15.14 -12.78
CA THR A 552 -27.99 16.29 -13.58
C THR A 552 -27.49 15.86 -14.96
N HIS A 553 -26.71 14.77 -15.04
CA HIS A 553 -26.23 14.22 -16.31
C HIS A 553 -27.39 13.71 -17.18
N ARG A 554 -28.39 13.06 -16.58
CA ARG A 554 -29.53 12.53 -17.33
C ARG A 554 -30.50 13.62 -17.80
N LEU A 555 -30.83 14.57 -16.94
CA LEU A 555 -31.86 15.59 -17.20
C LEU A 555 -31.40 16.66 -18.19
N ARG A 556 -30.08 16.89 -18.33
CA ARG A 556 -29.56 17.89 -19.28
C ARG A 556 -29.74 17.50 -20.76
N GLY A 557 -30.17 16.26 -21.06
CA GLY A 557 -30.27 15.77 -22.43
C GLY A 557 -28.87 15.56 -23.02
N SER A 558 -28.56 14.34 -23.44
CA SER A 558 -27.23 13.96 -23.87
C SER A 558 -26.80 14.69 -25.17
N THR A 559 -26.23 15.88 -25.04
CA THR A 559 -25.14 16.34 -25.92
C THR A 559 -23.77 15.97 -25.34
N ALA A 560 -23.76 15.06 -24.35
CA ALA A 560 -22.57 14.68 -23.60
C ALA A 560 -21.62 13.80 -24.45
N PRO A 561 -20.30 14.03 -24.35
CA PRO A 561 -19.27 13.30 -25.07
C PRO A 561 -19.25 11.83 -24.61
N THR A 562 -19.18 10.91 -25.58
CA THR A 562 -19.06 9.46 -25.37
C THR A 562 -18.01 9.10 -24.32
N ALA A 563 -18.35 8.15 -23.42
CA ALA A 563 -17.58 7.79 -22.22
C ALA A 563 -16.13 7.31 -22.48
N ASP A 564 -15.80 6.84 -23.68
CA ASP A 564 -14.42 6.53 -24.08
C ASP A 564 -13.61 7.75 -24.54
N GLY A 565 -14.28 8.90 -24.65
CA GLY A 565 -13.70 10.21 -24.88
C GLY A 565 -13.56 10.99 -23.58
N ILE A 566 -12.90 10.44 -22.56
CA ILE A 566 -12.18 11.30 -21.61
C ILE A 566 -11.20 12.07 -22.48
N MET A 567 -11.56 13.32 -22.79
CA MET A 567 -10.79 14.21 -23.63
C MET A 567 -9.34 14.24 -23.12
N ARG A 568 -8.46 13.47 -23.76
CA ARG A 568 -7.16 14.03 -24.13
C ARG A 568 -7.54 15.32 -24.82
N ALA A 569 -7.32 16.45 -24.15
CA ALA A 569 -7.32 17.73 -24.82
C ALA A 569 -6.49 17.51 -26.09
N ARG A 570 -7.15 17.48 -27.26
CA ARG A 570 -6.43 17.45 -28.52
C ARG A 570 -5.43 18.60 -28.38
N PRO A 571 -4.12 18.39 -28.57
CA PRO A 571 -3.17 19.47 -28.51
C PRO A 571 -3.65 20.50 -29.53
N GLN A 572 -4.34 21.53 -29.02
CA GLN A 572 -4.79 22.64 -29.82
C GLN A 572 -3.47 23.26 -30.25
N ALA A 573 -3.12 23.07 -31.53
CA ALA A 573 -1.87 23.55 -32.09
C ALA A 573 -1.71 24.99 -31.61
N ARG A 574 -0.74 25.22 -30.73
CA ARG A 574 -0.44 26.56 -30.23
C ARG A 574 -0.17 27.37 -31.49
N ARG A 575 -1.11 28.25 -31.87
CA ARG A 575 -0.82 29.31 -32.84
C ARG A 575 0.46 29.95 -32.35
N ALA A 576 1.49 29.92 -33.19
CA ALA A 576 2.78 30.53 -32.92
C ALA A 576 2.51 31.95 -32.43
N ARG A 577 2.78 32.19 -31.15
CA ARG A 577 2.65 33.53 -30.56
C ARG A 577 3.74 34.35 -31.23
N PRO A 578 3.42 35.44 -31.96
CA PRO A 578 4.43 36.28 -32.56
C PRO A 578 5.32 36.81 -31.45
N VAL A 579 6.63 36.61 -31.61
CA VAL A 579 7.67 37.17 -30.75
C VAL A 579 7.65 38.67 -30.99
N ALA A 580 6.93 39.40 -30.13
CA ALA A 580 7.01 40.86 -30.11
C ALA A 580 8.34 41.24 -29.45
N ALA A 581 9.13 41.99 -30.22
CA ALA A 581 10.44 42.48 -29.86
C ALA A 581 10.39 43.43 -28.66
N HIS A 582 11.52 43.45 -27.95
CA HIS A 582 11.94 44.40 -26.93
C HIS A 582 11.30 45.79 -27.00
N THR A 583 10.67 46.18 -25.90
CA THR A 583 10.72 47.55 -25.39
C THR A 583 10.88 47.50 -23.87
N ASP A 584 12.04 47.97 -23.42
CA ASP A 584 12.31 48.36 -22.04
C ASP A 584 11.28 49.39 -21.58
N GLY A 585 10.85 49.29 -20.32
CA GLY A 585 10.14 50.38 -19.66
C GLY A 585 9.04 49.94 -18.70
N ASP A 586 9.34 50.11 -17.42
CA ASP A 586 8.48 50.80 -16.46
C ASP A 586 7.42 50.03 -15.63
N ILE A 587 7.73 50.00 -14.34
CA ILE A 587 6.88 50.28 -13.16
C ILE A 587 5.54 49.53 -13.04
N GLY A 588 5.53 48.59 -12.08
CA GLY A 588 4.49 48.53 -11.04
C GLY A 588 3.14 47.97 -11.47
N SER A 589 3.03 46.64 -11.52
CA SER A 589 1.73 45.96 -11.40
C SER A 589 1.68 45.16 -10.10
N PRO A 590 0.70 45.41 -9.21
CA PRO A 590 0.60 44.66 -7.96
C PRO A 590 0.11 43.25 -8.28
N SER A 591 1.02 42.29 -8.16
CA SER A 591 0.69 40.87 -8.11
C SER A 591 -0.24 40.62 -6.94
N ARG A 592 -1.54 40.57 -7.23
CA ARG A 592 -2.60 40.16 -6.31
C ARG A 592 -2.43 38.67 -6.04
N SER A 593 -1.53 38.33 -5.14
CA SER A 593 -1.46 37.04 -4.47
C SER A 593 -2.77 36.87 -3.69
N GLN A 594 -3.73 36.18 -4.30
CA GLN A 594 -4.87 35.64 -3.57
C GLN A 594 -4.32 34.64 -2.57
N SER A 595 -4.14 35.10 -1.34
CA SER A 595 -3.98 34.23 -0.17
C SER A 595 -5.26 33.41 -0.05
N PHE A 596 -5.18 32.14 -0.45
CA PHE A 596 -6.22 31.18 -0.15
C PHE A 596 -6.32 31.08 1.38
N SER A 597 -7.46 31.54 1.93
CA SER A 597 -7.75 31.45 3.36
C SER A 597 -7.91 29.98 3.75
N VAL A 598 -7.01 29.48 4.58
CA VAL A 598 -6.81 28.03 4.88
C VAL A 598 -7.82 27.47 5.90
N ASN A 599 -8.74 28.26 6.46
CA ASN A 599 -9.52 27.84 7.65
C ASN A 599 -11.02 27.62 7.44
N GLN A 600 -11.48 27.10 6.29
CA GLN A 600 -12.85 26.57 6.19
C GLN A 600 -12.89 25.08 6.59
N PRO A 601 -13.89 24.64 7.38
CA PRO A 601 -14.03 23.24 7.79
C PRO A 601 -14.14 22.31 6.56
N ASN A 602 -13.43 21.18 6.62
CA ASN A 602 -13.19 20.23 5.52
C ASN A 602 -14.46 19.72 4.79
N ASN A 603 -15.66 19.87 5.37
CA ASN A 603 -16.93 19.47 4.75
C ASN A 603 -17.29 20.30 3.49
N ALA A 604 -16.62 21.43 3.25
CA ALA A 604 -16.85 22.26 2.06
C ALA A 604 -16.18 21.73 0.76
N LYS A 605 -15.39 20.65 0.80
CA LYS A 605 -14.46 20.32 -0.29
C LYS A 605 -15.10 19.98 -1.65
N TRP A 606 -16.33 19.48 -1.72
CA TRP A 606 -16.93 19.08 -3.03
C TRP A 606 -18.37 19.56 -3.30
N GLY A 607 -18.92 20.44 -2.46
CA GLY A 607 -20.20 21.12 -2.68
C GLY A 607 -21.42 20.19 -2.65
N LEU A 608 -22.13 20.16 -1.53
CA LEU A 608 -23.41 19.47 -1.43
C LEU A 608 -24.51 20.25 -2.20
N PRO A 609 -25.51 19.56 -2.79
CA PRO A 609 -26.62 20.24 -3.44
C PRO A 609 -27.37 21.12 -2.43
N SER A 610 -27.73 22.35 -2.82
CA SER A 610 -28.54 23.23 -1.97
C SER A 610 -29.98 22.74 -1.87
N SER A 611 -30.70 23.12 -0.81
CA SER A 611 -32.12 22.76 -0.66
C SER A 611 -32.96 23.25 -1.83
N ARG A 612 -32.62 24.44 -2.36
CA ARG A 612 -33.23 24.99 -3.58
C ARG A 612 -33.00 24.08 -4.80
N ARG A 613 -31.78 23.55 -4.96
CA ARG A 613 -31.48 22.61 -6.04
C ARG A 613 -32.30 21.33 -5.92
N ILE A 614 -32.46 20.78 -4.71
CA ILE A 614 -33.28 19.58 -4.47
C ILE A 614 -34.75 19.84 -4.82
N LEU A 615 -35.34 20.96 -4.38
CA LEU A 615 -36.73 21.28 -4.71
C LEU A 615 -36.93 21.58 -6.21
N GLN A 616 -35.96 22.20 -6.87
CA GLN A 616 -36.00 22.39 -8.33
C GLN A 616 -35.98 21.07 -9.10
N LEU A 617 -35.23 20.06 -8.63
CA LEU A 617 -35.27 18.72 -9.23
C LEU A 617 -36.66 18.09 -9.10
N LEU A 618 -37.41 18.42 -8.04
CA LEU A 618 -38.80 17.98 -7.88
C LEU A 618 -39.77 18.71 -8.83
N GLU A 619 -39.51 19.97 -9.17
CA GLU A 619 -40.34 20.72 -10.13
C GLU A 619 -40.22 20.17 -11.56
N GLN A 620 -39.10 19.50 -11.87
CA GLN A 620 -38.80 18.96 -13.20
C GLN A 620 -39.48 17.61 -13.50
N LYS A 621 -40.74 17.44 -13.08
CA LYS A 621 -41.53 16.20 -13.24
C LYS A 621 -41.51 15.66 -14.67
N SER A 622 -41.71 16.54 -15.65
CA SER A 622 -41.73 16.16 -17.07
C SER A 622 -40.38 15.61 -17.52
N ALA A 623 -39.27 16.21 -17.11
CA ALA A 623 -37.92 15.76 -17.48
C ALA A 623 -37.56 14.43 -16.81
N VAL A 624 -37.91 14.24 -15.53
CA VAL A 624 -37.69 12.99 -14.79
C VAL A 624 -38.41 11.81 -15.46
N ARG A 625 -39.60 12.06 -16.01
CA ARG A 625 -40.48 11.06 -16.65
C ARG A 625 -40.40 11.02 -18.18
N ALA A 626 -39.56 11.85 -18.80
CA ALA A 626 -39.52 11.98 -20.26
C ALA A 626 -39.06 10.69 -20.97
N ASN A 627 -38.28 9.84 -20.29
CA ASN A 627 -37.76 8.60 -20.86
C ASN A 627 -38.32 7.40 -20.10
N ALA A 628 -39.26 6.67 -20.71
CA ALA A 628 -39.95 5.53 -20.11
C ALA A 628 -38.98 4.46 -19.58
N SER A 629 -37.94 4.09 -20.37
CA SER A 629 -36.98 3.03 -19.97
C SER A 629 -36.12 3.40 -18.75
N ALA A 630 -36.09 4.68 -18.42
CA ALA A 630 -35.27 5.24 -17.38
C ALA A 630 -36.03 5.81 -16.19
N THR A 631 -37.34 5.94 -16.35
CA THR A 631 -38.20 6.63 -15.38
C THR A 631 -38.07 5.95 -14.02
N LEU A 632 -38.02 4.61 -14.00
CA LEU A 632 -37.84 3.85 -12.77
C LEU A 632 -36.50 4.15 -12.08
N SER A 633 -35.36 4.07 -12.78
CA SER A 633 -34.04 4.41 -12.20
C SER A 633 -34.01 5.86 -11.70
N ASN A 634 -34.56 6.81 -12.46
CA ASN A 634 -34.60 8.23 -12.07
C ASN A 634 -35.37 8.43 -10.76
N LEU A 635 -36.54 7.78 -10.62
CA LEU A 635 -37.35 7.86 -9.40
C LEU A 635 -36.66 7.22 -8.20
N ILE A 636 -35.94 6.12 -8.40
CA ILE A 636 -35.16 5.47 -7.33
C ILE A 636 -34.00 6.35 -6.88
N VAL A 637 -33.24 6.92 -7.82
CA VAL A 637 -32.14 7.84 -7.49
C VAL A 637 -32.68 9.10 -6.81
N LEU A 638 -33.81 9.64 -7.28
CA LEU A 638 -34.46 10.78 -6.66
C LEU A 638 -34.95 10.47 -5.23
N PHE A 639 -35.53 9.29 -4.99
CA PHE A 639 -35.86 8.83 -3.64
C PHE A 639 -34.63 8.82 -2.74
N HIS A 640 -33.52 8.22 -3.21
CA HIS A 640 -32.28 8.15 -2.43
C HIS A 640 -31.66 9.53 -2.18
N LEU A 641 -31.75 10.45 -3.14
CA LEU A 641 -31.32 11.84 -2.99
C LEU A 641 -32.09 12.53 -1.86
N ILE A 642 -33.42 12.51 -1.92
CA ILE A 642 -34.28 13.19 -0.92
C ILE A 642 -34.09 12.54 0.46
N ALA A 643 -34.07 11.21 0.52
CA ALA A 643 -33.87 10.48 1.78
C ALA A 643 -32.52 10.82 2.42
N ALA A 644 -31.44 10.83 1.65
CA ALA A 644 -30.11 11.21 2.13
C ALA A 644 -30.07 12.69 2.56
N PHE A 645 -30.71 13.58 1.81
CA PHE A 645 -30.71 15.01 2.11
C PHE A 645 -31.45 15.32 3.39
N GLY A 646 -32.65 14.76 3.55
CA GLY A 646 -33.44 14.94 4.77
C GLY A 646 -32.77 14.31 6.00
N MET A 647 -32.09 13.17 5.86
CA MET A 647 -31.30 12.59 6.96
C MET A 647 -30.14 13.51 7.37
N LEU A 648 -29.43 14.09 6.41
CA LEU A 648 -28.35 15.03 6.70
C LEU A 648 -28.88 16.27 7.42
N ARG A 649 -29.96 16.89 6.90
CA ARG A 649 -30.58 18.09 7.50
C ARG A 649 -31.21 17.84 8.86
N ALA A 650 -31.82 16.68 9.07
CA ALA A 650 -32.36 16.31 10.37
C ALA A 650 -31.26 16.20 11.44
N GLY A 651 -30.04 15.79 11.06
CA GLY A 651 -28.88 15.74 11.95
C GLY A 651 -28.33 17.11 12.35
N GLU A 652 -28.58 18.15 11.55
CA GLU A 652 -28.14 19.54 11.83
C GLU A 652 -29.03 20.24 12.88
N GLY A 653 -30.24 19.72 13.14
CA GLY A 653 -31.16 20.30 14.12
C GLY A 653 -31.56 21.74 13.77
N LYS A 654 -31.29 22.68 14.68
CA LYS A 654 -31.65 24.10 14.53
C LYS A 654 -30.82 24.84 13.48
N ASP A 655 -29.65 24.31 13.14
CA ASP A 655 -28.75 24.91 12.15
C ASP A 655 -29.09 24.46 10.72
N ALA A 656 -30.17 23.69 10.55
CA ALA A 656 -30.64 23.25 9.25
C ALA A 656 -31.03 24.43 8.36
N ASP A 657 -30.82 24.26 7.05
CA ASP A 657 -31.20 25.24 6.02
C ASP A 657 -32.69 25.60 6.14
N SER A 658 -32.99 26.86 6.47
CA SER A 658 -34.36 27.36 6.70
C SER A 658 -35.28 27.08 5.51
N PHE A 659 -34.75 27.15 4.28
CA PHE A 659 -35.53 26.86 3.08
C PHE A 659 -35.99 25.40 3.02
N TRP A 660 -35.18 24.46 3.52
CA TRP A 660 -35.57 23.05 3.63
C TRP A 660 -36.60 22.86 4.74
N VAL A 661 -36.37 23.47 5.90
CA VAL A 661 -37.26 23.39 7.05
C VAL A 661 -38.66 23.89 6.69
N ASP A 662 -38.75 25.05 6.04
CA ASP A 662 -40.02 25.64 5.57
C ASP A 662 -40.74 24.72 4.58
N ALA A 663 -40.01 24.10 3.65
CA ALA A 663 -40.58 23.18 2.67
C ALA A 663 -41.11 21.89 3.32
N VAL A 664 -40.47 21.40 4.39
CA VAL A 664 -40.91 20.22 5.16
C VAL A 664 -42.13 20.56 6.01
N LEU A 665 -42.07 21.61 6.83
CA LEU A 665 -43.15 22.01 7.75
C LEU A 665 -44.39 22.50 6.99
N GLY A 666 -44.20 23.27 5.91
CA GLY A 666 -45.28 23.76 5.05
C GLY A 666 -45.93 22.69 4.16
N GLY A 667 -45.43 21.44 4.18
CA GLY A 667 -45.95 20.33 3.39
C GLY A 667 -45.69 20.43 1.88
N ASP A 668 -44.89 21.39 1.44
CA ASP A 668 -44.55 21.57 0.01
C ASP A 668 -43.73 20.38 -0.50
N LEU A 669 -42.74 19.91 0.28
CA LEU A 669 -41.96 18.73 -0.05
C LEU A 669 -42.85 17.49 -0.23
N GLU A 670 -43.79 17.28 0.69
CA GLU A 670 -44.73 16.15 0.66
C GLU A 670 -45.61 16.20 -0.60
N ARG A 671 -46.18 17.36 -0.91
CA ARG A 671 -47.03 17.56 -2.09
C ARG A 671 -46.28 17.27 -3.39
N ARG A 672 -45.09 17.86 -3.56
CA ARG A 672 -44.24 17.66 -4.75
C ARG A 672 -43.81 16.21 -4.89
N PHE A 673 -43.46 15.56 -3.79
CA PHE A 673 -43.11 14.16 -3.79
C PHE A 673 -44.28 13.26 -4.21
N GLN A 674 -45.47 13.47 -3.64
CA GLN A 674 -46.67 12.71 -4.02
C GLN A 674 -46.99 12.86 -5.50
N ASP A 675 -46.83 14.06 -6.07
CA ASP A 675 -47.10 14.32 -7.49
C ASP A 675 -46.10 13.60 -8.43
N ILE A 676 -44.80 13.59 -8.07
CA ILE A 676 -43.76 12.92 -8.87
C ILE A 676 -43.82 11.39 -8.74
N PHE A 677 -44.24 10.87 -7.60
CA PHE A 677 -44.33 9.42 -7.32
C PHE A 677 -45.75 8.88 -7.50
N ALA A 678 -46.66 9.65 -8.11
CA ALA A 678 -47.99 9.18 -8.47
C ALA A 678 -47.93 8.09 -9.55
N ASP A 679 -48.80 7.08 -9.43
CA ASP A 679 -48.88 5.93 -10.36
C ASP A 679 -49.20 6.34 -11.82
N ALA A 680 -49.68 7.56 -12.04
CA ALA A 680 -49.98 8.09 -13.36
C ALA A 680 -48.73 8.08 -14.25
N GLY A 681 -48.76 7.36 -15.37
CA GLY A 681 -47.66 7.27 -16.34
C GLY A 681 -46.60 6.20 -16.05
N LEU A 682 -46.74 5.40 -14.98
CA LEU A 682 -45.89 4.24 -14.71
C LEU A 682 -46.52 2.97 -15.29
N SER A 683 -45.69 2.05 -15.80
CA SER A 683 -46.14 0.70 -16.15
C SER A 683 -46.51 -0.08 -14.89
N ASP A 684 -47.35 -1.13 -15.01
CA ASP A 684 -47.70 -1.96 -13.84
C ASP A 684 -46.49 -2.65 -13.20
N GLY A 685 -45.47 -2.97 -14.01
CA GLY A 685 -44.18 -3.47 -13.54
C GLY A 685 -43.43 -2.44 -12.67
N ASP A 686 -43.44 -1.18 -13.09
CA ASP A 686 -42.74 -0.09 -12.38
C ASP A 686 -43.48 0.38 -11.11
N LYS A 687 -44.81 0.24 -11.06
CA LYS A 687 -45.60 0.61 -9.86
C LYS A 687 -45.20 -0.20 -8.63
N LYS A 688 -44.88 -1.49 -8.82
CA LYS A 688 -44.54 -2.42 -7.73
C LYS A 688 -43.33 -1.97 -6.90
N PRO A 689 -42.16 -1.64 -7.48
CA PRO A 689 -41.02 -1.13 -6.72
C PRO A 689 -41.20 0.31 -6.21
N ILE A 690 -42.02 1.14 -6.88
CA ILE A 690 -42.20 2.56 -6.50
C ILE A 690 -43.10 2.77 -5.28
N ARG A 691 -44.17 1.97 -5.13
CA ARG A 691 -45.13 2.12 -4.01
C ARG A 691 -44.47 2.03 -2.62
N PRO A 692 -43.61 1.03 -2.31
CA PRO A 692 -42.92 0.97 -1.02
C PRO A 692 -42.00 2.17 -0.77
N LEU A 693 -41.28 2.63 -1.79
CA LEU A 693 -40.40 3.81 -1.68
C LEU A 693 -41.21 5.07 -1.37
N ARG A 694 -42.38 5.21 -2.00
CA ARG A 694 -43.33 6.29 -1.73
C ARG A 694 -43.77 6.29 -0.26
N LEU A 695 -44.26 5.16 0.25
CA LEU A 695 -44.70 5.06 1.63
C LEU A 695 -43.56 5.31 2.63
N LEU A 696 -42.38 4.76 2.35
CA LEU A 696 -41.20 4.93 3.21
C LEU A 696 -40.76 6.40 3.27
N LEU A 697 -40.75 7.12 2.15
CA LEU A 697 -40.35 8.53 2.18
C LEU A 697 -41.40 9.42 2.84
N LEU A 698 -42.70 9.15 2.64
CA LEU A 698 -43.76 9.87 3.37
C LEU A 698 -43.64 9.69 4.88
N SER A 699 -43.33 8.47 5.33
CA SER A 699 -43.03 8.20 6.74
C SER A 699 -41.82 8.99 7.23
N LYS A 700 -40.74 9.07 6.44
CA LYS A 700 -39.56 9.89 6.78
C LYS A 700 -39.88 11.38 6.82
N ILE A 701 -40.66 11.91 5.88
CA ILE A 701 -41.09 13.32 5.87
C ILE A 701 -41.89 13.65 7.13
N ALA A 702 -42.81 12.78 7.55
CA ALA A 702 -43.55 12.94 8.79
C ALA A 702 -42.61 12.96 10.02
N SER A 703 -41.60 12.09 10.05
CA SER A 703 -40.58 12.10 11.10
C SER A 703 -39.76 13.40 11.10
N TRP A 704 -39.35 13.91 9.92
CA TRP A 704 -38.63 15.17 9.83
C TRP A 704 -39.46 16.37 10.28
N LYS A 705 -40.77 16.40 9.97
CA LYS A 705 -41.69 17.42 10.51
C LYS A 705 -41.65 17.45 12.03
N SER A 706 -41.63 16.28 12.68
CA SER A 706 -41.54 16.18 14.14
C SER A 706 -40.16 16.58 14.71
N ILE A 707 -39.09 16.52 13.92
CA ILE A 707 -37.75 16.92 14.36
C ILE A 707 -37.56 18.44 14.24
N PHE A 708 -38.19 19.06 13.24
CA PHE A 708 -38.08 20.50 12.99
C PHE A 708 -39.14 21.36 13.69
N ALA A 709 -40.26 20.76 14.11
CA ALA A 709 -41.24 21.39 15.00
C ALA A 709 -40.70 21.44 16.43
#